data_AF-A0A933K442-F1
#
_entry.id   AF-A0A933K442-F1
#
_cell.length_a   1.000
_cell.length_b   1.000
_cell.length_c   1.000
_cell.angle_alpha   90.00
_cell.angle_beta   90.00
_cell.angle_gamma   90.00
#
_symmetry.space_group_name_H-M   'P 1'
#
loop_
_entity.id
_entity.type
_entity.pdbx_description
1 polymer ?
#
loop_
_entity_poly.entity_id
_entity_poly.type
_entity_poly.pdbx_seq_one_letter_code
_entity_poly.pdbx_strand_id
1 'polypeptide(L)'
;MPNQKVPPIDLPTLVARSAFPFERLRGPFVATDASEDRSMVRTRLDAWAKVLLPDGRHEGLLRFLGCAGLDPSEARRAVAPVRYPEGASLPGWTVTLTEAVIEAHAQASEAEQGPLDPGHPVPFQEVLVPFVRVYRRRVARRVNRDRVAAPALSSLEHDVLSTLASVAARCLHLEFDVFRGREQAFCRAFPIAGSPAPDRFYREFVARMLGGALGPFFEEYPVLGRLLATLTDASVQAHLELLGRLQEDWDELQRTFGNDLDLGGVKNVVVCPTWPRDGGRRPVDIEFESGGHGWLETARPESCATARQVERYYRRAGVLLCVVYMLDGASCGCETVVACGEQPVLFDCETLLQPRPGPGGRGEEPQIDRACPLPWDHLEDSVLRTGLLPEWPCGGGATTDRSGFLGRPGEDPRWEEINTDGMTVSTAPKAPPCGPNRPALAGGNADLGAYTDALKAGFHDCYRFLAGRRDVLARPDGPLRPFGACQVRFVFRPLEDYRLIRSRMLRPDALHDGTAYGITVEALARAYLTSKGRPWAWPLLDCERDCLQRLEQPIFHVGGDDTHLSSGGSRLDLIPLETSPLEAIRRRVQGLSESALRDQSRILDAALVSLSPPAVLESAFVTRRGRPGAPSVSPRSGICLVNMPCAPLERPSIALGLLKAILARDGHEVSVFHANLWFAEFVGLVRWNTLSRTSQFWSSADWVFANVAFPGHAQRPGRYLDIVRAGTPGLGARQVEELQEMRDTSSAFVDWAASRILSCQPRIVGTTSTFRQHVPALALLKRIRELAPGVTTIMGGANCETTMGRTTHRSFPWVDFVVSGDGDGLISGLCRDILTHGRDMPVEAVPVGVWAPVHRTVGYPTSDGDDACPRATHIPPAGTPPPDYDDFFEELHSNVLGQLIQPGLLVETSRGCWWGQKQQCTFCGLTGCGMQYRAKGPDQAVSEIRHVWERYRGRGPLRAGGIATVDNVLAPEYFGSVLPRLADLDEKPALFYEVRATLDRSHLEQLHLAGVTWIQVGVESLHTEALALMHKGTAAWQAVRILKWCRQLGIRAGWNLLHGLPLEDQAWYAEMAEWLPLISHLQPGQLNRLVLARYSRYVDRADEFGLRLKPHPVLGHIYPLPEHVLAGLTTVFVSPPCGPDADSIAGTADDPPGVALVRRVMDSWSRSWEYAPPELVAHDDRTSMRVLDTRPCAGRHSGWPGRGTRRLASGA
;
A
#
# COMPACT_ATOMS: atom_id res chain seq x y z
N MET A 1 17.15 -32.90 -47.12
CA MET A 1 15.91 -33.68 -47.34
C MET A 1 14.72 -32.76 -47.07
N PRO A 2 13.77 -32.57 -48.00
CA PRO A 2 12.60 -31.73 -47.80
C PRO A 2 11.34 -32.59 -47.51
N ASN A 3 10.84 -32.59 -46.27
CA ASN A 3 9.46 -32.95 -45.83
C ASN A 3 9.40 -33.35 -44.35
N GLN A 4 9.69 -32.44 -43.41
CA GLN A 4 9.06 -32.54 -42.09
C GLN A 4 7.92 -31.53 -42.06
N LYS A 5 6.68 -32.04 -42.12
CA LYS A 5 5.46 -31.26 -41.95
C LYS A 5 5.51 -30.62 -40.56
N VAL A 6 5.62 -29.30 -40.49
CA VAL A 6 5.32 -28.53 -39.28
C VAL A 6 3.93 -28.97 -38.80
N PRO A 7 3.73 -29.34 -37.52
CA PRO A 7 2.42 -29.70 -37.01
C PRO A 7 1.44 -28.55 -37.31
N PRO A 8 0.32 -28.80 -38.01
CA PRO A 8 -0.64 -27.74 -38.29
C PRO A 8 -1.28 -27.28 -36.97
N ILE A 9 -1.17 -26.00 -36.66
CA ILE A 9 -1.91 -25.37 -35.55
C ILE A 9 -3.39 -25.41 -35.92
N ASP A 10 -4.24 -25.83 -34.99
CA ASP A 10 -5.69 -25.74 -35.16
C ASP A 10 -6.16 -24.27 -35.02
N LEU A 11 -6.04 -23.52 -36.12
CA LEU A 11 -6.36 -22.08 -36.16
C LEU A 11 -7.82 -21.78 -35.77
N PRO A 12 -8.86 -22.49 -36.27
CA PRO A 12 -10.23 -22.28 -35.81
C PRO A 12 -10.40 -22.43 -34.29
N THR A 13 -9.80 -23.46 -33.69
CA THR A 13 -9.86 -23.65 -32.23
C THR A 13 -9.09 -22.58 -31.47
N LEU A 14 -7.93 -22.16 -31.97
CA LEU A 14 -7.13 -21.10 -31.37
C LEU A 14 -7.88 -19.75 -31.42
N VAL A 15 -8.54 -19.43 -32.54
CA VAL A 15 -9.41 -18.24 -32.68
C VAL A 15 -10.57 -18.31 -31.69
N ALA A 16 -11.24 -19.45 -31.56
CA ALA A 16 -12.34 -19.63 -30.62
C ALA A 16 -11.89 -19.45 -29.15
N ARG A 17 -10.75 -20.04 -28.77
CA ARG A 17 -10.22 -19.97 -27.40
C ARG A 17 -9.61 -18.61 -27.05
N SER A 18 -9.13 -17.84 -28.03
CA SER A 18 -8.60 -16.49 -27.82
C SER A 18 -9.65 -15.37 -27.92
N ALA A 19 -10.91 -15.70 -28.25
CA ALA A 19 -11.99 -14.72 -28.37
C ALA A 19 -12.47 -14.21 -27.00
N PHE A 20 -12.65 -12.89 -26.88
CA PHE A 20 -13.11 -12.22 -25.67
C PHE A 20 -14.64 -12.27 -25.52
N PRO A 21 -15.21 -12.03 -24.32
CA PRO A 21 -16.66 -12.18 -24.09
C PRO A 21 -17.55 -11.39 -25.06
N PHE A 22 -17.23 -10.12 -25.32
CA PHE A 22 -17.99 -9.27 -26.24
C PHE A 22 -17.77 -9.63 -27.72
N GLU A 23 -16.57 -10.10 -28.08
CA GLU A 23 -16.29 -10.60 -29.43
C GLU A 23 -17.10 -11.86 -29.73
N ARG A 24 -17.32 -12.73 -28.74
CA ARG A 24 -18.15 -13.93 -28.88
C ARG A 24 -19.61 -13.61 -29.15
N LEU A 25 -20.10 -12.46 -28.66
CA LEU A 25 -21.47 -12.01 -28.90
C LEU A 25 -21.64 -11.31 -30.25
N ARG A 26 -20.65 -10.51 -30.67
CA ARG A 26 -20.72 -9.68 -31.89
C ARG A 26 -20.17 -10.38 -33.13
N GLY A 27 -19.25 -11.31 -32.94
CA GLY A 27 -18.55 -12.02 -34.00
C GLY A 27 -19.27 -13.31 -34.43
N PRO A 28 -18.72 -14.01 -35.44
CA PRO A 28 -19.33 -15.21 -36.00
C PRO A 28 -19.09 -16.44 -35.11
N PHE A 29 -19.30 -16.38 -33.80
CA PHE A 29 -19.04 -17.50 -32.88
C PHE A 29 -20.32 -18.28 -32.57
N VAL A 30 -20.22 -19.61 -32.48
CA VAL A 30 -21.36 -20.47 -32.15
C VAL A 30 -21.11 -21.15 -30.81
N ALA A 31 -21.99 -20.94 -29.83
CA ALA A 31 -21.89 -21.59 -28.52
C ALA A 31 -22.10 -23.11 -28.64
N THR A 32 -21.38 -23.89 -27.81
CA THR A 32 -21.55 -25.34 -27.70
C THR A 32 -22.40 -25.67 -26.46
N ASP A 33 -23.41 -26.54 -26.62
CA ASP A 33 -24.37 -26.89 -25.55
C ASP A 33 -24.03 -28.25 -24.89
N ALA A 34 -22.78 -28.47 -24.44
CA ALA A 34 -22.43 -29.71 -23.72
C ALA A 34 -22.79 -29.62 -22.21
N SER A 35 -23.12 -30.76 -21.60
CA SER A 35 -23.53 -30.79 -20.18
C SER A 35 -22.39 -30.43 -19.21
N GLU A 36 -21.14 -30.74 -19.57
CA GLU A 36 -19.91 -30.41 -18.83
C GLU A 36 -19.62 -28.90 -18.83
N ASP A 37 -20.09 -28.16 -19.84
CA ASP A 37 -19.87 -26.72 -20.01
C ASP A 37 -20.62 -25.88 -18.97
N ARG A 38 -21.72 -26.41 -18.40
CA ARG A 38 -22.54 -25.69 -17.41
C ARG A 38 -21.76 -25.30 -16.15
N SER A 39 -20.82 -26.15 -15.71
CA SER A 39 -19.95 -25.82 -14.57
C SER A 39 -18.95 -24.73 -14.90
N MET A 40 -18.34 -24.81 -16.09
CA MET A 40 -17.33 -23.85 -16.53
C MET A 40 -17.96 -22.46 -16.73
N VAL A 41 -19.14 -22.40 -17.36
CA VAL A 41 -19.92 -21.15 -17.51
C VAL A 41 -20.21 -20.52 -16.17
N ARG A 42 -20.66 -21.31 -15.17
CA ARG A 42 -20.90 -20.80 -13.82
C ARG A 42 -19.63 -20.22 -13.19
N THR A 43 -18.51 -20.96 -13.27
CA THR A 43 -17.22 -20.53 -12.73
C THR A 43 -16.75 -19.20 -13.36
N ARG A 44 -16.92 -19.06 -14.68
CA ARG A 44 -16.57 -17.83 -15.41
C ARG A 44 -17.48 -16.65 -15.05
N LEU A 45 -18.79 -16.87 -14.86
CA LEU A 45 -19.70 -15.84 -14.38
C LEU A 45 -19.38 -15.39 -12.95
N ASP A 46 -19.02 -16.33 -12.07
CA ASP A 46 -18.62 -16.01 -10.70
C ASP A 46 -17.30 -15.23 -10.68
N ALA A 47 -16.34 -15.59 -11.55
CA ALA A 47 -15.11 -14.82 -11.75
C ALA A 47 -15.41 -13.41 -12.27
N TRP A 48 -16.34 -13.25 -13.22
CA TRP A 48 -16.77 -11.96 -13.72
C TRP A 48 -17.39 -11.10 -12.62
N ALA A 49 -18.30 -11.65 -11.81
CA ALA A 49 -18.89 -10.95 -10.68
C ALA A 49 -17.83 -10.50 -9.66
N LYS A 50 -16.85 -11.36 -9.34
CA LYS A 50 -15.76 -11.07 -8.39
C LYS A 50 -14.83 -9.96 -8.87
N VAL A 51 -14.57 -9.87 -10.17
CA VAL A 51 -13.80 -8.76 -10.75
C VAL A 51 -14.55 -7.44 -10.58
N LEU A 52 -15.85 -7.43 -10.84
CA LEU A 52 -16.70 -6.24 -10.72
C LEU A 52 -16.81 -5.77 -9.26
N LEU A 53 -17.15 -6.66 -8.32
CA LEU A 53 -17.27 -6.33 -6.89
C LEU A 53 -16.57 -7.40 -6.00
N PRO A 54 -15.72 -6.99 -5.03
CA PRO A 54 -14.95 -7.94 -4.19
C PRO A 54 -15.80 -8.83 -3.29
N ASP A 55 -17.03 -8.41 -2.97
CA ASP A 55 -17.97 -9.17 -2.14
C ASP A 55 -18.61 -10.36 -2.89
N GLY A 56 -18.37 -10.47 -4.21
CA GLY A 56 -18.80 -11.60 -5.03
C GLY A 56 -20.32 -11.66 -5.28
N ARG A 57 -21.07 -10.60 -4.99
CA ARG A 57 -22.52 -10.57 -5.23
C ARG A 57 -22.83 -10.46 -6.72
N HIS A 58 -23.74 -11.31 -7.24
CA HIS A 58 -24.22 -11.24 -8.63
C HIS A 58 -24.99 -9.94 -8.95
N GLU A 59 -25.33 -9.13 -7.95
CA GLU A 59 -25.97 -7.82 -8.12
C GLU A 59 -25.12 -6.87 -8.98
N GLY A 60 -23.80 -6.82 -8.74
CA GLY A 60 -22.88 -6.02 -9.57
C GLY A 60 -22.81 -6.50 -11.01
N LEU A 61 -22.86 -7.82 -11.22
CA LEU A 61 -22.92 -8.41 -12.55
C LEU A 61 -24.24 -8.07 -13.25
N LEU A 62 -25.39 -8.22 -12.58
CA LEU A 62 -26.69 -7.86 -13.16
C LEU A 62 -26.77 -6.38 -13.55
N ARG A 63 -26.20 -5.50 -12.72
CA ARG A 63 -26.12 -4.07 -13.00
C ARG A 63 -25.23 -3.78 -14.20
N PHE A 64 -24.06 -4.42 -14.26
CA PHE A 64 -23.16 -4.34 -15.40
C PHE A 64 -23.87 -4.76 -16.69
N LEU A 65 -24.57 -5.91 -16.66
CA LEU A 65 -25.32 -6.42 -17.80
C LEU A 65 -26.39 -5.42 -18.26
N GLY A 66 -27.17 -4.87 -17.32
CA GLY A 66 -28.14 -3.82 -17.62
C GLY A 66 -27.53 -2.57 -18.28
N CYS A 67 -26.35 -2.13 -17.82
CA CYS A 67 -25.63 -1.00 -18.42
C CYS A 67 -25.04 -1.33 -19.79
N ALA A 68 -24.58 -2.56 -19.99
CA ALA A 68 -24.06 -3.07 -21.25
C ALA A 68 -25.17 -3.37 -22.27
N GLY A 69 -26.44 -3.32 -21.88
CA GLY A 69 -27.57 -3.73 -22.71
C GLY A 69 -27.61 -5.23 -22.96
N LEU A 70 -27.07 -6.03 -22.03
CA LEU A 70 -27.02 -7.49 -22.10
C LEU A 70 -28.01 -8.11 -21.12
N ASP A 71 -28.62 -9.21 -21.49
CA ASP A 71 -29.41 -10.05 -20.57
C ASP A 71 -28.57 -11.20 -19.96
N PRO A 72 -29.05 -11.86 -18.88
CA PRO A 72 -28.33 -12.98 -18.27
C PRO A 72 -28.08 -14.18 -19.21
N SER A 73 -28.88 -14.35 -20.26
CA SER A 73 -28.69 -15.40 -21.28
C SER A 73 -27.53 -15.05 -22.23
N GLU A 74 -27.40 -13.77 -22.58
CA GLU A 74 -26.27 -13.22 -23.34
C GLU A 74 -24.98 -13.29 -22.54
N ALA A 75 -25.01 -12.97 -21.25
CA ALA A 75 -23.86 -13.14 -20.37
C ALA A 75 -23.36 -14.60 -20.35
N ARG A 76 -24.28 -15.56 -20.31
CA ARG A 76 -23.97 -17.00 -20.39
C ARG A 76 -23.34 -17.35 -21.73
N ARG A 77 -23.91 -16.87 -22.85
CA ARG A 77 -23.35 -17.08 -24.20
C ARG A 77 -21.95 -16.47 -24.34
N ALA A 78 -21.72 -15.31 -23.73
CA ALA A 78 -20.44 -14.60 -23.79
C ALA A 78 -19.29 -15.37 -23.12
N VAL A 79 -19.58 -16.17 -22.08
CA VAL A 79 -18.55 -16.95 -21.36
C VAL A 79 -18.60 -18.45 -21.65
N ALA A 80 -19.59 -18.91 -22.43
CA ALA A 80 -19.69 -20.27 -22.90
C ALA A 80 -18.51 -20.63 -23.81
N PRO A 81 -18.09 -21.92 -23.84
CA PRO A 81 -17.25 -22.40 -24.91
C PRO A 81 -17.94 -22.18 -26.26
N VAL A 82 -17.13 -21.80 -27.24
CA VAL A 82 -17.58 -21.45 -28.59
C VAL A 82 -16.75 -22.21 -29.60
N ARG A 83 -17.33 -22.43 -30.78
CA ARG A 83 -16.61 -22.86 -31.98
C ARG A 83 -16.59 -21.75 -33.01
N TYR A 84 -15.53 -21.73 -33.81
CA TYR A 84 -15.45 -20.88 -34.99
C TYR A 84 -16.06 -21.64 -36.19
N PRO A 85 -17.00 -21.06 -36.96
CA PRO A 85 -17.67 -21.73 -38.06
C PRO A 85 -16.72 -22.19 -39.16
N GLU A 86 -16.96 -23.39 -39.68
CA GLU A 86 -16.26 -23.89 -40.87
C GLU A 86 -16.58 -23.00 -42.07
N GLY A 87 -15.54 -22.54 -42.78
CA GLY A 87 -15.66 -21.64 -43.94
C GLY A 87 -15.70 -20.14 -43.64
N ALA A 88 -15.73 -19.73 -42.36
CA ALA A 88 -15.55 -18.33 -41.99
C ALA A 88 -14.10 -17.85 -42.24
N SER A 89 -13.92 -16.61 -42.70
CA SER A 89 -12.58 -16.05 -42.91
C SER A 89 -11.85 -15.90 -41.59
N LEU A 90 -10.67 -16.52 -41.47
CA LEU A 90 -9.83 -16.39 -40.28
C LEU A 90 -9.34 -14.94 -40.11
N PRO A 91 -9.14 -14.47 -38.87
CA PRO A 91 -8.56 -13.15 -38.60
C PRO A 91 -7.14 -13.00 -39.16
N GLY A 92 -6.78 -11.80 -39.62
CA GLY A 92 -5.48 -11.54 -40.27
C GLY A 92 -4.24 -11.94 -39.44
N TRP A 93 -4.30 -11.78 -38.12
CA TRP A 93 -3.19 -12.16 -37.22
C TRP A 93 -2.85 -13.66 -37.26
N THR A 94 -3.80 -14.52 -37.68
CA THR A 94 -3.56 -15.96 -37.82
C THR A 94 -2.51 -16.27 -38.90
N VAL A 95 -2.42 -15.43 -39.93
CA VAL A 95 -1.40 -15.54 -40.99
C VAL A 95 -0.03 -15.26 -40.38
N THR A 96 0.11 -14.16 -39.63
CA THR A 96 1.35 -13.76 -38.97
C THR A 96 1.82 -14.80 -37.95
N LEU A 97 0.90 -15.36 -37.15
CA LEU A 97 1.23 -16.44 -36.21
C LEU A 97 1.74 -17.68 -36.95
N THR A 98 1.08 -18.07 -38.03
CA THR A 98 1.48 -19.24 -38.85
C THR A 98 2.85 -19.02 -39.47
N GLU A 99 3.10 -17.85 -40.05
CA GLU A 99 4.41 -17.49 -40.61
C GLU A 99 5.51 -17.55 -39.54
N ALA A 100 5.26 -17.04 -38.32
CA ALA A 100 6.23 -17.08 -37.23
C ALA A 100 6.54 -18.52 -36.77
N VAL A 101 5.56 -19.41 -36.71
CA VAL A 101 5.79 -20.82 -36.35
C VAL A 101 6.56 -21.56 -37.46
N ILE A 102 6.32 -21.24 -38.73
CA ILE A 102 7.11 -21.76 -39.85
C ILE A 102 8.56 -21.26 -39.77
N GLU A 103 8.77 -19.96 -39.50
CA GLU A 103 10.10 -19.39 -39.32
C GLU A 103 10.86 -20.03 -38.17
N ALA A 104 10.19 -20.33 -37.05
CA ALA A 104 10.80 -21.00 -35.90
C ALA A 104 11.38 -22.37 -36.27
N HIS A 105 10.64 -23.15 -37.06
CA HIS A 105 11.08 -24.47 -37.52
C HIS A 105 12.23 -24.37 -38.53
N ALA A 106 12.20 -23.39 -39.43
CA ALA A 106 13.30 -23.12 -40.35
C ALA A 106 14.59 -22.72 -39.60
N GLN A 107 14.46 -21.89 -38.57
CA GLN A 107 15.56 -21.43 -37.71
C GLN A 107 16.19 -22.57 -36.90
N ALA A 108 15.43 -23.59 -36.49
CA ALA A 108 15.96 -24.76 -35.78
C ALA A 108 17.04 -25.53 -36.57
N SER A 109 17.14 -25.30 -37.89
CA SER A 109 18.13 -25.92 -38.77
C SER A 109 19.40 -25.06 -39.00
N GLU A 110 19.44 -23.82 -38.49
CA GLU A 110 20.58 -22.89 -38.59
C GLU A 110 21.33 -22.85 -37.25
N ALA A 111 22.62 -23.16 -37.23
CA ALA A 111 23.43 -23.16 -36.01
C ALA A 111 23.79 -21.72 -35.55
N GLU A 112 23.55 -21.47 -34.26
CA GLU A 112 23.94 -20.29 -33.45
C GLU A 112 23.71 -18.89 -34.07
N GLN A 113 22.71 -18.17 -33.55
CA GLN A 113 22.62 -16.71 -33.67
C GLN A 113 22.90 -16.10 -32.30
N GLY A 114 23.95 -15.28 -32.22
CA GLY A 114 24.23 -14.47 -31.04
C GLY A 114 23.13 -13.42 -30.79
N PRO A 115 23.15 -12.72 -29.64
CA PRO A 115 22.18 -11.68 -29.33
C PRO A 115 22.12 -10.62 -30.42
N LEU A 116 20.90 -10.20 -30.78
CA LEU A 116 20.65 -9.14 -31.77
C LEU A 116 21.31 -7.82 -31.34
N ASP A 117 21.36 -7.58 -30.03
CA ASP A 117 22.20 -6.54 -29.40
C ASP A 117 22.90 -7.14 -28.16
N PRO A 118 24.20 -7.47 -28.24
CA PRO A 118 24.95 -8.00 -27.09
C PRO A 118 25.01 -7.04 -25.89
N GLY A 119 24.82 -5.73 -26.10
CA GLY A 119 24.81 -4.73 -25.03
C GLY A 119 23.49 -4.67 -24.25
N HIS A 120 22.39 -5.14 -24.84
CA HIS A 120 21.05 -5.10 -24.27
C HIS A 120 20.34 -6.46 -24.45
N PRO A 121 20.66 -7.47 -23.63
CA PRO A 121 20.07 -8.79 -23.77
C PRO A 121 18.56 -8.78 -23.49
N VAL A 122 17.78 -9.39 -24.38
CA VAL A 122 16.32 -9.49 -24.26
C VAL A 122 15.94 -10.92 -23.80
N PRO A 123 15.10 -11.08 -22.76
CA PRO A 123 14.67 -12.39 -22.28
C PRO A 123 13.97 -13.22 -23.35
N PHE A 124 14.40 -14.47 -23.52
CA PHE A 124 13.85 -15.41 -24.50
C PHE A 124 13.90 -14.93 -25.95
N GLN A 125 14.87 -14.07 -26.29
CA GLN A 125 14.96 -13.48 -27.62
C GLN A 125 14.90 -14.54 -28.74
N GLU A 126 15.57 -15.68 -28.57
CA GLU A 126 15.72 -16.70 -29.60
C GLU A 126 14.37 -17.33 -29.97
N VAL A 127 13.46 -17.43 -28.99
CA VAL A 127 12.09 -17.93 -29.19
C VAL A 127 11.22 -16.90 -29.91
N LEU A 128 11.55 -15.61 -29.82
CA LEU A 128 10.76 -14.49 -30.34
C LEU A 128 11.27 -13.96 -31.69
N VAL A 129 12.54 -14.19 -32.03
CA VAL A 129 13.15 -13.85 -33.34
C VAL A 129 12.30 -14.28 -34.55
N PRO A 130 11.60 -15.44 -34.57
CA PRO A 130 10.73 -15.80 -35.68
C PRO A 130 9.69 -14.72 -36.05
N PHE A 131 9.11 -14.03 -35.05
CA PHE A 131 8.20 -12.90 -35.30
C PHE A 131 8.93 -11.68 -35.89
N VAL A 132 10.16 -11.42 -35.43
CA VAL A 132 11.03 -10.35 -35.96
C VAL A 132 11.41 -10.62 -37.42
N ARG A 133 11.64 -11.88 -37.80
CA ARG A 133 11.88 -12.28 -39.20
C ARG A 133 10.65 -12.02 -40.09
N VAL A 134 9.44 -12.29 -39.57
CA VAL A 134 8.18 -11.93 -40.25
C VAL A 134 8.07 -10.43 -40.43
N TYR A 135 8.31 -9.64 -39.38
CA TYR A 135 8.37 -8.18 -39.41
C TYR A 135 9.36 -7.67 -40.48
N ARG A 136 10.61 -8.15 -40.44
CA ARG A 136 11.70 -7.78 -41.36
C ARG A 136 11.29 -7.96 -42.81
N ARG A 137 10.69 -9.10 -43.18
CA ARG A 137 10.26 -9.37 -44.56
C ARG A 137 9.21 -8.39 -45.06
N ARG A 138 8.31 -7.94 -44.18
CA ARG A 138 7.24 -7.01 -44.54
C ARG A 138 7.74 -5.57 -44.66
N VAL A 139 8.69 -5.16 -43.83
CA VAL A 139 9.27 -3.81 -43.86
C VAL A 139 10.32 -3.65 -44.96
N ALA A 140 11.21 -4.64 -45.15
CA ALA A 140 12.35 -4.54 -46.07
C ALA A 140 11.98 -4.23 -47.53
N ARG A 141 10.74 -4.53 -47.97
CA ARG A 141 10.26 -4.27 -49.33
C ARG A 141 9.90 -2.80 -49.60
N ARG A 142 9.78 -1.96 -48.57
CA ARG A 142 9.31 -0.57 -48.67
C ARG A 142 10.29 0.46 -48.10
N VAL A 143 11.45 0.03 -47.61
CA VAL A 143 12.48 0.94 -47.07
C VAL A 143 13.31 1.52 -48.21
N ASN A 144 13.50 2.84 -48.22
CA ASN A 144 14.52 3.50 -49.03
C ASN A 144 15.89 3.34 -48.37
N ARG A 145 16.71 2.41 -48.87
CA ARG A 145 18.04 2.09 -48.31
C ARG A 145 19.09 3.17 -48.54
N ASP A 146 18.83 4.13 -49.43
CA ASP A 146 19.74 5.25 -49.66
C ASP A 146 19.60 6.31 -48.56
N ARG A 147 18.47 6.33 -47.84
CA ARG A 147 18.16 7.29 -46.78
C ARG A 147 18.09 6.69 -45.37
N VAL A 148 17.93 5.38 -45.23
CA VAL A 148 17.83 4.71 -43.92
C VAL A 148 18.92 3.66 -43.80
N ALA A 149 19.87 3.90 -42.89
CA ALA A 149 21.01 3.04 -42.66
C ALA A 149 20.61 1.71 -41.99
N ALA A 150 21.45 0.69 -42.15
CA ALA A 150 21.21 -0.62 -41.54
C ALA A 150 21.02 -0.58 -40.00
N PRO A 151 21.78 0.23 -39.22
CA PRO A 151 21.59 0.31 -37.77
C PRO A 151 20.19 0.82 -37.37
N ALA A 152 19.63 1.80 -38.10
CA ALA A 152 18.27 2.28 -37.86
C ALA A 152 17.22 1.16 -38.01
N LEU A 153 17.39 0.29 -39.01
CA LEU A 153 16.51 -0.87 -39.19
C LEU A 153 16.69 -1.92 -38.08
N SER A 154 17.94 -2.16 -37.64
CA SER A 154 18.22 -3.05 -36.51
C SER A 154 17.59 -2.55 -35.20
N SER A 155 17.57 -1.23 -34.97
CA SER A 155 16.91 -0.65 -33.80
C SER A 155 15.39 -0.83 -33.82
N LEU A 156 14.75 -0.71 -35.00
CA LEU A 156 13.32 -1.03 -35.16
C LEU A 156 13.02 -2.51 -34.90
N GLU A 157 13.90 -3.42 -35.34
CA GLU A 157 13.77 -4.86 -35.07
C GLU A 157 13.94 -5.18 -33.58
N HIS A 158 14.89 -4.53 -32.91
CA HIS A 158 15.11 -4.67 -31.48
C HIS A 158 13.90 -4.15 -30.68
N ASP A 159 13.28 -3.05 -31.11
CA ASP A 159 12.05 -2.54 -30.49
C ASP A 159 10.89 -3.55 -30.59
N VAL A 160 10.69 -4.18 -31.76
CA VAL A 160 9.69 -5.24 -31.91
C VAL A 160 9.99 -6.39 -30.97
N LEU A 161 11.24 -6.86 -30.94
CA LEU A 161 11.66 -7.94 -30.04
C LEU A 161 11.39 -7.62 -28.57
N SER A 162 11.78 -6.43 -28.12
CA SER A 162 11.57 -5.95 -26.75
C SER A 162 10.08 -5.83 -26.41
N THR A 163 9.26 -5.37 -27.35
CA THR A 163 7.80 -5.29 -27.20
C THR A 163 7.20 -6.68 -26.99
N LEU A 164 7.58 -7.65 -27.83
CA LEU A 164 7.12 -9.04 -27.72
C LEU A 164 7.59 -9.70 -26.42
N ALA A 165 8.84 -9.48 -26.01
CA ALA A 165 9.39 -10.01 -24.78
C ALA A 165 8.66 -9.44 -23.54
N SER A 166 8.28 -8.15 -23.56
CA SER A 166 7.51 -7.53 -22.48
C SER A 166 6.15 -8.21 -22.21
N VAL A 167 5.64 -8.97 -23.18
CA VAL A 167 4.37 -9.71 -23.12
C VAL A 167 4.61 -11.19 -22.85
N ALA A 168 5.59 -11.81 -23.51
CA ALA A 168 5.80 -13.26 -23.48
C ALA A 168 6.71 -13.75 -22.34
N ALA A 169 7.66 -12.95 -21.86
CA ALA A 169 8.77 -13.44 -21.04
C ALA A 169 8.32 -14.12 -19.74
N ARG A 170 7.26 -13.63 -19.08
CA ARG A 170 6.74 -14.27 -17.85
C ARG A 170 6.14 -15.65 -18.10
N CYS A 171 5.47 -15.83 -19.24
CA CYS A 171 4.88 -17.10 -19.62
C CYS A 171 5.97 -18.10 -20.07
N LEU A 172 6.92 -17.63 -20.89
CA LEU A 172 8.09 -18.43 -21.27
C LEU A 172 8.95 -18.81 -20.07
N HIS A 173 9.07 -17.94 -19.07
CA HIS A 173 9.78 -18.24 -17.83
C HIS A 173 9.08 -19.30 -16.99
N LEU A 174 7.75 -19.27 -16.88
CA LEU A 174 7.00 -20.33 -16.21
C LEU A 174 7.24 -21.70 -16.87
N GLU A 175 7.18 -21.76 -18.19
CA GLU A 175 7.45 -22.99 -18.95
C GLU A 175 8.92 -23.43 -18.83
N PHE A 176 9.85 -22.48 -18.86
CA PHE A 176 11.26 -22.74 -18.66
C PHE A 176 11.54 -23.27 -17.25
N ASP A 177 10.89 -22.73 -16.21
CA ASP A 177 11.01 -23.20 -14.83
C ASP A 177 10.51 -24.63 -14.67
N VAL A 178 9.38 -24.96 -15.29
CA VAL A 178 8.84 -26.32 -15.31
C VAL A 178 9.79 -27.26 -16.05
N PHE A 179 10.33 -26.86 -17.20
CA PHE A 179 11.31 -27.61 -17.95
C PHE A 179 12.60 -27.84 -17.14
N ARG A 180 13.22 -26.76 -16.65
CA ARG A 180 14.43 -26.75 -15.82
C ARG A 180 14.27 -27.65 -14.59
N GLY A 181 13.13 -27.56 -13.89
CA GLY A 181 12.85 -28.39 -12.72
C GLY A 181 12.79 -29.90 -13.02
N ARG A 182 12.24 -30.29 -14.18
CA ARG A 182 12.20 -31.68 -14.65
C ARG A 182 13.59 -32.20 -15.02
N GLU A 183 14.35 -31.42 -15.79
CA GLU A 183 15.69 -31.80 -16.25
C GLU A 183 16.70 -31.85 -15.09
N GLN A 184 16.61 -30.93 -14.12
CA GLN A 184 17.42 -30.99 -12.90
C GLN A 184 17.10 -32.22 -12.04
N ALA A 185 15.84 -32.63 -11.95
CA ALA A 185 15.47 -33.86 -11.26
C ALA A 185 16.04 -35.12 -11.96
N PHE A 186 16.04 -35.13 -13.28
CA PHE A 186 16.66 -36.18 -14.09
C PHE A 186 18.19 -36.23 -13.90
N CYS A 187 18.88 -35.08 -13.95
CA CYS A 187 20.33 -35.00 -13.72
C CYS A 187 20.75 -35.38 -12.29
N ARG A 188 19.90 -35.14 -11.27
CA ARG A 188 20.14 -35.62 -9.90
C ARG A 188 19.99 -37.13 -9.78
N ALA A 189 19.09 -37.74 -10.55
CA ALA A 189 18.91 -39.18 -10.60
C ALA A 189 20.04 -39.90 -11.37
N PHE A 190 20.67 -39.21 -12.33
CA PHE A 190 21.73 -39.74 -13.18
C PHE A 190 22.89 -38.72 -13.31
N PRO A 191 23.91 -38.77 -12.43
CA PRO A 191 25.01 -37.82 -12.46
C PRO A 191 25.84 -37.97 -13.73
N ILE A 192 25.92 -36.91 -14.54
CA ILE A 192 26.79 -36.83 -15.72
C ILE A 192 28.13 -36.20 -15.29
N ALA A 193 29.26 -36.71 -15.78
CA ALA A 193 30.58 -36.21 -15.43
C ALA A 193 30.88 -34.86 -16.11
N GLY A 194 31.21 -33.84 -15.30
CA GLY A 194 31.58 -32.48 -15.73
C GLY A 194 30.58 -31.40 -15.28
N SER A 195 31.07 -30.18 -15.00
CA SER A 195 30.19 -29.04 -14.73
C SER A 195 29.51 -28.62 -16.04
N PRO A 196 28.17 -28.65 -16.15
CA PRO A 196 27.47 -28.21 -17.35
C PRO A 196 27.71 -26.71 -17.60
N ALA A 197 27.64 -26.31 -18.87
CA ALA A 197 27.64 -24.89 -19.25
C ALA A 197 26.50 -24.15 -18.53
N PRO A 198 26.69 -22.88 -18.13
CA PRO A 198 25.72 -22.12 -17.32
C PRO A 198 24.40 -21.79 -18.03
N ASP A 199 24.27 -22.12 -19.31
CA ASP A 199 23.11 -21.87 -20.17
C ASP A 199 22.61 -23.15 -20.88
N ARG A 200 23.03 -24.33 -20.41
CA ARG A 200 22.71 -25.60 -21.06
C ARG A 200 21.20 -25.84 -21.16
N PHE A 201 20.50 -25.78 -20.02
CA PHE A 201 19.05 -26.03 -19.99
C PHE A 201 18.28 -24.97 -20.77
N TYR A 202 18.77 -23.73 -20.75
CA TYR A 202 18.21 -22.65 -21.56
C TYR A 202 18.31 -22.96 -23.06
N ARG A 203 19.50 -23.36 -23.55
CA ARG A 203 19.68 -23.74 -24.97
C ARG A 203 18.82 -24.95 -25.36
N GLU A 204 18.72 -25.95 -24.49
CA GLU A 204 17.86 -27.12 -24.72
C GLU A 204 16.36 -26.73 -24.79
N PHE A 205 15.92 -25.82 -23.91
CA PHE A 205 14.56 -25.28 -23.93
C PHE A 205 14.28 -24.50 -25.22
N VAL A 206 15.18 -23.60 -25.63
CA VAL A 206 15.06 -22.85 -26.89
C VAL A 206 15.00 -23.79 -28.09
N ALA A 207 15.90 -24.78 -28.16
CA ALA A 207 15.93 -25.76 -29.25
C ALA A 207 14.62 -26.56 -29.32
N ARG A 208 14.04 -26.94 -28.17
CA ARG A 208 12.73 -27.61 -28.11
C ARG A 208 11.60 -26.71 -28.63
N MET A 209 11.60 -25.44 -28.24
CA MET A 209 10.60 -24.47 -28.70
C MET A 209 10.64 -24.30 -30.22
N LEU A 210 11.83 -24.04 -30.78
CA LEU A 210 12.05 -23.88 -32.21
C LEU A 210 11.84 -25.20 -33.00
N GLY A 211 12.15 -26.34 -32.39
CA GLY A 211 12.01 -27.68 -32.97
C GLY A 211 10.58 -28.20 -33.11
N GLY A 212 9.57 -27.39 -32.76
CA GLY A 212 8.15 -27.71 -32.99
C GLY A 212 7.23 -27.55 -31.78
N ALA A 213 7.77 -27.25 -30.59
CA ALA A 213 6.94 -27.05 -29.39
C ALA A 213 6.25 -25.67 -29.36
N LEU A 214 6.61 -24.73 -30.23
CA LEU A 214 6.01 -23.40 -30.28
C LEU A 214 4.51 -23.42 -30.68
N GLY A 215 4.09 -24.34 -31.56
CA GLY A 215 2.69 -24.53 -31.92
C GLY A 215 1.83 -24.96 -30.71
N PRO A 216 2.15 -26.10 -30.06
CA PRO A 216 1.50 -26.54 -28.82
C PRO A 216 1.53 -25.50 -27.70
N PHE A 217 2.61 -24.72 -27.59
CA PHE A 217 2.70 -23.62 -26.63
C PHE A 217 1.61 -22.56 -26.88
N PHE A 218 1.34 -22.18 -28.13
CA PHE A 218 0.26 -21.26 -28.45
C PHE A 218 -1.13 -21.91 -28.39
N GLU A 219 -1.26 -23.22 -28.48
CA GLU A 219 -2.51 -23.91 -28.18
C GLU A 219 -2.81 -23.90 -26.67
N GLU A 220 -1.78 -23.96 -25.83
CA GLU A 220 -1.92 -23.82 -24.38
C GLU A 220 -2.18 -22.35 -23.99
N TYR A 221 -1.50 -21.41 -24.64
CA TYR A 221 -1.61 -19.96 -24.45
C TYR A 221 -2.17 -19.24 -25.69
N PRO A 222 -3.44 -19.47 -26.07
CA PRO A 222 -4.02 -18.95 -27.32
C PRO A 222 -4.11 -17.44 -27.36
N VAL A 223 -4.33 -16.79 -26.21
CA VAL A 223 -4.36 -15.32 -26.14
C VAL A 223 -2.96 -14.75 -26.36
N LEU A 224 -1.91 -15.38 -25.81
CA LEU A 224 -0.53 -14.94 -26.04
C LEU A 224 -0.16 -15.02 -27.53
N GLY A 225 -0.46 -16.13 -28.21
CA GLY A 225 -0.22 -16.28 -29.65
C GLY A 225 -0.91 -15.20 -30.48
N ARG A 226 -2.19 -14.90 -30.18
CA ARG A 226 -2.94 -13.80 -30.78
C ARG A 226 -2.26 -12.45 -30.54
N LEU A 227 -1.84 -12.16 -29.31
CA LEU A 227 -1.25 -10.87 -28.93
C LEU A 227 0.10 -10.65 -29.63
N LEU A 228 0.99 -11.65 -29.66
CA LEU A 228 2.30 -11.52 -30.31
C LEU A 228 2.15 -11.27 -31.83
N ALA A 229 1.24 -11.98 -32.48
CA ALA A 229 0.95 -11.76 -33.89
C ALA A 229 0.35 -10.37 -34.14
N THR A 230 -0.63 -9.95 -33.33
CA THR A 230 -1.28 -8.63 -33.45
C THR A 230 -0.29 -7.49 -33.21
N LEU A 231 0.60 -7.61 -32.22
CA LEU A 231 1.65 -6.61 -31.95
C LEU A 231 2.68 -6.55 -33.07
N THR A 232 3.02 -7.69 -33.66
CA THR A 232 3.89 -7.75 -34.84
C THR A 232 3.25 -7.01 -36.01
N ASP A 233 1.97 -7.26 -36.30
CA ASP A 233 1.22 -6.59 -37.36
C ASP A 233 1.11 -5.08 -37.12
N ALA A 234 0.77 -4.67 -35.90
CA ALA A 234 0.67 -3.26 -35.52
C ALA A 234 2.03 -2.55 -35.67
N SER A 235 3.12 -3.20 -35.25
CA SER A 235 4.47 -2.64 -35.40
C SER A 235 4.88 -2.51 -36.87
N VAL A 236 4.50 -3.47 -37.74
CA VAL A 236 4.70 -3.34 -39.19
C VAL A 236 3.98 -2.10 -39.73
N GLN A 237 2.71 -1.89 -39.36
CA GLN A 237 1.94 -0.73 -39.84
C GLN A 237 2.54 0.59 -39.37
N ALA A 238 2.82 0.71 -38.07
CA ALA A 238 3.37 1.93 -37.48
C ALA A 238 4.75 2.28 -38.04
N HIS A 239 5.65 1.29 -38.21
CA HIS A 239 6.99 1.56 -38.73
C HIS A 239 6.98 1.84 -40.23
N LEU A 240 6.07 1.24 -41.02
CA LEU A 240 5.90 1.61 -42.43
C LEU A 240 5.32 3.02 -42.59
N GLU A 241 4.39 3.43 -41.72
CA GLU A 241 3.89 4.81 -41.69
C GLU A 241 5.03 5.80 -41.39
N LEU A 242 5.83 5.53 -40.35
CA LEU A 242 7.00 6.35 -40.00
C LEU A 242 7.96 6.52 -41.19
N LEU A 243 8.33 5.41 -41.84
CA LEU A 243 9.26 5.42 -42.97
C LEU A 243 8.67 6.14 -44.18
N GLY A 244 7.36 6.02 -44.42
CA GLY A 244 6.65 6.76 -45.46
C GLY A 244 6.67 8.26 -45.20
N ARG A 245 6.32 8.69 -43.98
CA ARG A 245 6.36 10.10 -43.57
C ARG A 245 7.77 10.67 -43.63
N LEU A 246 8.79 9.92 -43.21
CA LEU A 246 10.20 10.35 -43.33
C LEU A 246 10.56 10.66 -44.78
N GLN A 247 10.06 9.86 -45.73
CA GLN A 247 10.31 10.08 -47.13
C GLN A 247 9.53 11.29 -47.68
N GLU A 248 8.27 11.44 -47.30
CA GLU A 248 7.39 12.53 -47.73
C GLU A 248 7.84 13.90 -47.18
N ASP A 249 8.23 13.96 -45.91
CA ASP A 249 8.58 15.19 -45.21
C ASP A 249 10.07 15.55 -45.30
N TRP A 250 10.87 14.78 -46.06
CA TRP A 250 12.34 14.91 -46.07
C TRP A 250 12.83 16.33 -46.37
N ASP A 251 12.25 16.97 -47.40
CA ASP A 251 12.65 18.32 -47.80
C ASP A 251 12.29 19.37 -46.75
N GLU A 252 11.21 19.14 -45.98
CA GLU A 252 10.80 19.98 -44.86
C GLU A 252 11.75 19.82 -43.67
N LEU A 253 12.09 18.57 -43.34
CA LEU A 253 13.06 18.24 -42.29
C LEU A 253 14.43 18.84 -42.61
N GLN A 254 14.90 18.70 -43.86
CA GLN A 254 16.15 19.28 -44.34
C GLN A 254 16.16 20.81 -44.20
N ARG A 255 15.05 21.47 -44.56
CA ARG A 255 14.96 22.94 -44.48
C ARG A 255 14.88 23.44 -43.05
N THR A 256 14.24 22.68 -42.16
CA THR A 256 14.00 23.09 -40.77
C THR A 256 15.19 22.80 -39.86
N PHE A 257 15.82 21.63 -40.01
CA PHE A 257 16.86 21.15 -39.10
C PHE A 257 18.26 21.09 -39.70
N GLY A 258 18.40 21.26 -41.02
CA GLY A 258 19.69 21.17 -41.70
C GLY A 258 20.69 22.28 -41.34
N ASN A 259 20.24 23.46 -40.89
CA ASN A 259 21.11 24.60 -40.53
C ASN A 259 22.21 24.87 -41.60
N ASP A 260 21.82 24.95 -42.88
CA ASP A 260 22.69 25.09 -44.07
C ASP A 260 23.62 23.89 -44.38
N LEU A 261 23.51 22.78 -43.65
CA LEU A 261 24.20 21.51 -43.88
C LEU A 261 23.21 20.42 -44.34
N ASP A 262 23.66 19.49 -45.18
CA ASP A 262 22.90 18.29 -45.55
C ASP A 262 22.67 17.42 -44.30
N LEU A 263 21.42 17.03 -44.03
CA LEU A 263 21.10 16.19 -42.88
C LEU A 263 21.78 14.81 -43.00
N GLY A 264 22.01 14.34 -44.22
CA GLY A 264 22.49 13.00 -44.53
C GLY A 264 21.43 11.92 -44.25
N GLY A 265 21.84 10.65 -44.27
CA GLY A 265 20.95 9.52 -44.01
C GLY A 265 20.47 9.44 -42.55
N VAL A 266 19.36 8.73 -42.31
CA VAL A 266 18.94 8.29 -40.97
C VAL A 266 19.89 7.20 -40.49
N LYS A 267 20.72 7.55 -39.52
CA LYS A 267 21.75 6.69 -38.93
C LYS A 267 21.16 5.74 -37.88
N ASN A 268 20.27 6.23 -37.03
CA ASN A 268 19.65 5.46 -35.96
C ASN A 268 18.21 5.91 -35.69
N VAL A 269 17.40 5.00 -35.14
CA VAL A 269 16.01 5.25 -34.75
C VAL A 269 15.77 4.62 -33.39
N VAL A 270 15.31 5.41 -32.42
CA VAL A 270 15.01 4.94 -31.07
C VAL A 270 13.52 5.09 -30.83
N VAL A 271 12.80 3.96 -30.80
CA VAL A 271 11.38 3.96 -30.46
C VAL A 271 11.26 4.10 -28.94
N CYS A 272 10.49 5.09 -28.47
CA CYS A 272 10.29 5.27 -27.04
C CYS A 272 9.59 4.04 -26.46
N PRO A 273 10.06 3.48 -25.33
CA PRO A 273 9.51 2.28 -24.70
C PRO A 273 8.21 2.59 -23.93
N THR A 274 7.33 3.39 -24.54
CA THR A 274 5.99 3.71 -24.05
C THR A 274 4.99 2.68 -24.54
N TRP A 275 3.78 2.77 -24.02
CA TRP A 275 2.69 1.92 -24.48
C TRP A 275 2.27 2.28 -25.91
N PRO A 276 1.96 1.30 -26.78
CA PRO A 276 1.47 1.59 -28.12
C PRO A 276 0.10 2.27 -28.08
N ARG A 277 -0.18 3.11 -29.09
CA ARG A 277 -1.46 3.81 -29.28
C ARG A 277 -1.89 3.74 -30.74
N ASP A 278 -3.19 3.83 -31.00
CA ASP A 278 -3.78 3.99 -32.35
C ASP A 278 -3.15 3.10 -33.44
N GLY A 279 -3.12 1.77 -33.24
CA GLY A 279 -2.59 0.83 -34.22
C GLY A 279 -1.08 0.62 -34.14
N GLY A 280 -0.50 0.70 -32.93
CA GLY A 280 0.92 0.41 -32.68
C GLY A 280 1.86 1.62 -32.68
N ARG A 281 1.36 2.84 -32.87
CA ARG A 281 2.15 4.07 -32.91
C ARG A 281 2.77 4.37 -31.56
N ARG A 282 4.02 4.83 -31.57
CA ARG A 282 4.77 5.32 -30.41
C ARG A 282 5.63 6.52 -30.81
N PRO A 283 6.01 7.40 -29.88
CA PRO A 283 7.03 8.42 -30.15
C PRO A 283 8.34 7.77 -30.58
N VAL A 284 9.06 8.42 -31.49
CA VAL A 284 10.30 7.92 -32.07
C VAL A 284 11.30 9.05 -32.18
N ASP A 285 12.50 8.83 -31.64
CA ASP A 285 13.66 9.70 -31.80
C ASP A 285 14.47 9.25 -33.02
N ILE A 286 14.88 10.21 -33.85
CA ILE A 286 15.61 9.96 -35.09
C ILE A 286 16.99 10.63 -35.00
N GLU A 287 18.02 9.87 -35.34
CA GLU A 287 19.39 10.38 -35.45
C GLU A 287 19.80 10.38 -36.93
N PHE A 288 20.02 11.58 -37.48
CA PHE A 288 20.61 11.75 -38.82
C PHE A 288 22.14 11.74 -38.75
N GLU A 289 22.82 11.56 -39.88
CA GLU A 289 24.29 11.58 -39.96
C GLU A 289 24.89 12.92 -39.51
N SER A 290 24.18 14.03 -39.77
CA SER A 290 24.53 15.37 -39.30
C SER A 290 24.28 15.61 -37.80
N GLY A 291 23.42 14.80 -37.15
CA GLY A 291 23.04 14.95 -35.74
C GLY A 291 21.60 14.52 -35.43
N GLY A 292 21.23 14.48 -34.14
CA GLY A 292 19.89 14.10 -33.68
C GLY A 292 18.87 15.23 -33.77
N HIS A 293 17.87 15.06 -34.65
CA HIS A 293 16.73 15.94 -34.89
C HIS A 293 15.52 15.10 -35.35
N GLY A 294 14.29 15.54 -35.12
CA GLY A 294 13.05 14.90 -35.62
C GLY A 294 12.05 15.96 -36.06
N TRP A 295 10.74 15.66 -36.14
CA TRP A 295 9.70 16.69 -36.37
C TRP A 295 9.54 17.68 -35.21
N LEU A 296 10.20 17.43 -34.09
CA LEU A 296 10.33 18.32 -32.95
C LEU A 296 11.83 18.49 -32.65
N GLU A 297 12.21 19.70 -32.26
CA GLU A 297 13.58 19.97 -31.80
C GLU A 297 13.86 19.21 -30.50
N THR A 298 15.01 18.53 -30.42
CA THR A 298 15.39 17.74 -29.25
C THR A 298 15.81 18.65 -28.09
N ALA A 299 15.09 18.60 -26.98
CA ALA A 299 15.50 19.23 -25.73
C ALA A 299 16.73 18.48 -25.16
N ARG A 300 17.91 19.10 -25.23
CA ARG A 300 19.16 18.46 -24.81
C ARG A 300 19.43 18.73 -23.32
N PRO A 301 19.66 17.68 -22.52
CA PRO A 301 20.16 17.83 -21.17
C PRO A 301 21.45 18.62 -21.10
N GLU A 302 21.46 19.69 -20.32
CA GLU A 302 22.67 20.47 -20.06
C GLU A 302 22.85 20.67 -18.56
N SER A 303 24.10 20.59 -18.09
CA SER A 303 24.41 20.86 -16.68
C SER A 303 24.46 22.36 -16.42
N CYS A 304 24.01 22.78 -15.24
CA CYS A 304 24.29 24.11 -14.73
C CYS A 304 25.77 24.20 -14.35
N ALA A 305 26.44 25.28 -14.78
CA ALA A 305 27.81 25.60 -14.38
C ALA A 305 27.89 26.25 -12.98
N THR A 306 26.79 26.84 -12.50
CA THR A 306 26.75 27.55 -11.20
C THR A 306 25.46 27.31 -10.42
N ALA A 307 25.51 27.41 -9.09
CA ALA A 307 24.32 27.36 -8.24
C ALA A 307 23.27 28.43 -8.59
N ARG A 308 23.72 29.59 -9.11
CA ARG A 308 22.84 30.67 -9.58
C ARG A 308 22.04 30.28 -10.84
N GLN A 309 22.59 29.40 -11.67
CA GLN A 309 21.85 28.83 -12.82
C GLN A 309 20.78 27.84 -12.35
N VAL A 310 21.06 27.05 -11.31
CA VAL A 310 20.08 26.16 -10.67
C VAL A 310 18.95 26.97 -9.99
N GLU A 311 19.27 28.07 -9.32
CA GLU A 311 18.25 28.97 -8.75
C GLU A 311 17.34 29.56 -9.85
N ARG A 312 17.93 30.00 -10.98
CA ARG A 312 17.15 30.45 -12.14
C ARG A 312 16.32 29.34 -12.76
N TYR A 313 16.83 28.11 -12.82
CA TYR A 313 16.08 26.94 -13.24
C TYR A 313 14.80 26.80 -12.43
N TYR A 314 14.89 26.74 -11.10
CA TYR A 314 13.71 26.55 -10.26
C TYR A 314 12.79 27.77 -10.24
N ARG A 315 13.31 28.99 -10.39
CA ARG A 315 12.46 30.17 -10.62
C ARG A 315 11.68 30.07 -11.93
N ARG A 316 12.31 29.61 -13.02
CA ARG A 316 11.64 29.34 -14.29
C ARG A 316 10.68 28.16 -14.19
N ALA A 317 10.97 27.16 -13.36
CA ALA A 317 10.08 26.05 -13.06
C ALA A 317 8.81 26.53 -12.36
N GLY A 318 8.93 27.49 -11.44
CA GLY A 318 7.78 28.18 -10.83
C GLY A 318 6.93 28.94 -11.85
N VAL A 319 7.56 29.61 -12.81
CA VAL A 319 6.85 30.27 -13.93
C VAL A 319 6.13 29.22 -14.77
N LEU A 320 6.81 28.13 -15.15
CA LEU A 320 6.22 27.04 -15.93
C LEU A 320 5.02 26.41 -15.20
N LEU A 321 5.14 26.14 -13.90
CA LEU A 321 4.04 25.65 -13.06
C LEU A 321 2.82 26.57 -13.14
N CYS A 322 3.04 27.88 -13.06
CA CYS A 322 1.96 28.85 -13.17
C CYS A 322 1.31 28.81 -14.55
N VAL A 323 2.10 28.80 -15.63
CA VAL A 323 1.58 28.73 -17.00
C VAL A 323 0.78 27.45 -17.22
N VAL A 324 1.29 26.29 -16.80
CA VAL A 324 0.60 25.00 -16.93
C VAL A 324 -0.70 25.00 -16.11
N TYR A 325 -0.68 25.54 -14.88
CA TYR A 325 -1.88 25.72 -14.07
C TYR A 325 -2.92 26.64 -14.76
N MET A 326 -2.49 27.76 -15.36
CA MET A 326 -3.38 28.69 -16.06
C MET A 326 -4.01 28.10 -17.31
N LEU A 327 -3.29 27.20 -17.98
CA LEU A 327 -3.77 26.47 -19.15
C LEU A 327 -4.52 25.18 -18.78
N ASP A 328 -4.86 24.96 -17.52
CA ASP A 328 -5.53 23.75 -17.03
C ASP A 328 -4.81 22.46 -17.47
N GLY A 329 -3.48 22.48 -17.41
CA GLY A 329 -2.64 21.34 -17.79
C GLY A 329 -2.63 20.26 -16.73
N ALA A 330 -2.51 19.00 -17.19
CA ALA A 330 -2.41 17.85 -16.32
C ALA A 330 -1.34 16.85 -16.79
N SER A 331 -0.96 15.92 -15.91
CA SER A 331 -0.06 14.80 -16.24
C SER A 331 1.34 15.19 -16.76
N CYS A 332 1.88 16.35 -16.34
CA CYS A 332 3.25 16.78 -16.68
C CYS A 332 4.26 16.17 -15.69
N GLY A 333 4.47 14.85 -15.78
CA GLY A 333 5.36 14.09 -14.90
C GLY A 333 6.85 14.31 -15.19
N CYS A 334 7.71 13.61 -14.43
CA CYS A 334 9.17 13.61 -14.61
C CYS A 334 9.59 13.22 -16.03
N GLU A 335 8.74 12.46 -16.72
CA GLU A 335 8.92 12.03 -18.09
C GLU A 335 8.79 13.14 -19.14
N THR A 336 8.11 14.25 -18.83
CA THR A 336 7.78 15.30 -19.82
C THR A 336 8.64 16.56 -19.69
N VAL A 337 9.52 16.61 -18.69
CA VAL A 337 10.36 17.78 -18.39
C VAL A 337 11.84 17.42 -18.58
N VAL A 338 12.58 18.27 -19.31
CA VAL A 338 14.03 18.16 -19.47
C VAL A 338 14.73 19.39 -18.91
N ALA A 339 15.78 19.19 -18.10
CA ALA A 339 16.63 20.27 -17.64
C ALA A 339 17.69 20.62 -18.69
N CYS A 340 17.43 21.67 -19.47
CA CYS A 340 18.36 22.25 -20.44
C CYS A 340 19.14 23.37 -19.75
N GLY A 341 20.10 22.99 -18.89
CA GLY A 341 20.88 23.93 -18.11
C GLY A 341 20.00 24.64 -17.09
N GLU A 342 19.88 25.96 -17.25
CA GLU A 342 19.01 26.79 -16.40
C GLU A 342 17.55 26.87 -16.90
N GLN A 343 17.16 26.09 -17.91
CA GLN A 343 15.82 26.13 -18.51
C GLN A 343 15.08 24.79 -18.29
N PRO A 344 13.95 24.78 -17.54
CA PRO A 344 13.02 23.65 -17.54
C PRO A 344 12.21 23.68 -18.83
N VAL A 345 12.35 22.64 -19.66
CA VAL A 345 11.63 22.51 -20.92
C VAL A 345 10.58 21.42 -20.77
N LEU A 346 9.30 21.81 -20.80
CA LEU A 346 8.18 20.88 -20.98
C LEU A 346 8.05 20.62 -22.48
N PHE A 347 8.41 19.41 -22.93
CA PHE A 347 8.38 19.08 -24.36
C PHE A 347 7.05 18.46 -24.80
N ASP A 348 6.31 17.85 -23.87
CA ASP A 348 4.98 17.31 -24.12
C ASP A 348 3.90 18.27 -23.59
N CYS A 349 3.17 18.90 -24.50
CA CYS A 349 2.09 19.83 -24.21
C CYS A 349 0.71 19.29 -24.64
N GLU A 350 0.61 18.01 -25.02
CA GLU A 350 -0.64 17.46 -25.56
C GLU A 350 -1.77 17.41 -24.51
N THR A 351 -1.41 17.46 -23.22
CA THR A 351 -2.31 17.44 -22.06
C THR A 351 -2.57 18.81 -21.44
N LEU A 352 -2.25 19.91 -22.12
CA LEU A 352 -2.75 21.24 -21.76
C LEU A 352 -4.23 21.37 -22.12
N LEU A 353 -4.95 22.32 -21.50
CA LEU A 353 -6.35 22.64 -21.78
C LEU A 353 -7.34 21.51 -21.40
N GLN A 354 -7.14 20.85 -20.25
CA GLN A 354 -7.99 19.72 -19.87
C GLN A 354 -9.47 20.14 -19.71
N PRO A 355 -10.42 19.51 -20.44
CA PRO A 355 -11.84 19.81 -20.28
C PRO A 355 -12.41 19.29 -18.95
N ARG A 356 -13.60 19.79 -18.58
CA ARG A 356 -14.39 19.30 -17.43
C ARG A 356 -15.70 18.63 -17.87
N PRO A 357 -16.08 17.48 -17.28
CA PRO A 357 -17.39 16.87 -17.51
C PRO A 357 -18.56 17.79 -17.11
N GLY A 358 -19.68 17.76 -17.84
CA GLY A 358 -20.88 18.57 -17.56
C GLY A 358 -21.64 18.20 -16.27
N PRO A 359 -22.66 18.99 -15.86
CA PRO A 359 -23.45 18.77 -14.63
C PRO A 359 -24.20 17.43 -14.60
N GLY A 360 -24.64 16.92 -15.75
CA GLY A 360 -25.20 15.56 -15.89
C GLY A 360 -24.15 14.45 -15.73
N GLY A 361 -22.86 14.81 -15.76
CA GLY A 361 -21.71 13.95 -15.48
C GLY A 361 -21.25 13.97 -14.01
N ARG A 362 -21.66 14.98 -13.24
CA ARG A 362 -21.40 15.10 -11.79
C ARG A 362 -22.38 14.30 -10.92
N GLY A 363 -23.36 13.63 -11.55
CA GLY A 363 -24.31 12.76 -10.85
C GLY A 363 -23.64 11.47 -10.40
N GLU A 364 -23.48 11.30 -9.08
CA GLU A 364 -22.87 10.13 -8.43
C GLU A 364 -21.62 9.64 -9.16
N GLU A 365 -20.61 10.50 -9.26
CA GLU A 365 -19.29 10.03 -9.69
C GLU A 365 -18.85 8.83 -8.84
N PRO A 366 -18.24 7.82 -9.46
CA PRO A 366 -17.58 6.77 -8.72
C PRO A 366 -16.52 7.37 -7.81
N GLN A 367 -16.73 7.30 -6.49
CA GLN A 367 -15.63 7.35 -5.56
C GLN A 367 -14.74 6.14 -5.84
N ILE A 368 -13.79 6.28 -6.77
CA ILE A 368 -12.62 5.40 -6.78
C ILE A 368 -12.00 5.62 -5.42
N ASP A 369 -11.97 4.56 -4.62
CA ASP A 369 -11.44 4.48 -3.25
C ASP A 369 -9.93 4.79 -3.25
N ARG A 370 -9.60 6.05 -3.52
CA ARG A 370 -8.32 6.69 -3.27
C ARG A 370 -8.59 7.59 -2.09
N ALA A 371 -7.91 7.30 -0.98
CA ALA A 371 -8.00 8.02 0.28
C ALA A 371 -7.45 9.46 0.14
N CYS A 372 -8.14 10.29 -0.63
CA CYS A 372 -7.83 11.70 -0.82
C CYS A 372 -9.03 12.55 -0.39
N PRO A 373 -8.83 13.61 0.40
CA PRO A 373 -9.86 14.02 1.35
C PRO A 373 -10.21 15.52 1.28
N LEU A 374 -9.65 16.22 0.29
CA LEU A 374 -10.26 17.40 -0.28
C LEU A 374 -11.37 16.94 -1.23
N PRO A 375 -12.47 17.69 -1.41
CA PRO A 375 -13.41 17.40 -2.48
C PRO A 375 -12.60 17.32 -3.79
N TRP A 376 -12.76 16.24 -4.56
CA TRP A 376 -11.99 16.01 -5.79
C TRP A 376 -11.98 17.27 -6.68
N ASP A 377 -13.13 17.94 -6.80
CA ASP A 377 -13.30 19.23 -7.47
C ASP A 377 -12.27 20.32 -7.09
N HIS A 378 -11.83 20.40 -5.82
CA HIS A 378 -10.85 21.41 -5.36
C HIS A 378 -9.39 21.02 -5.65
N LEU A 379 -9.08 19.73 -5.67
CA LEU A 379 -7.75 19.24 -6.07
C LEU A 379 -7.57 19.28 -7.59
N GLU A 380 -8.62 18.93 -8.33
CA GLU A 380 -8.66 19.04 -9.78
C GLU A 380 -8.61 20.49 -10.28
N ASP A 381 -8.88 21.46 -9.40
CA ASP A 381 -8.77 22.89 -9.69
C ASP A 381 -7.50 23.55 -9.12
N SER A 382 -6.45 22.75 -8.88
CA SER A 382 -5.24 23.22 -8.20
C SER A 382 -3.94 22.96 -8.97
N VAL A 383 -2.86 23.57 -8.47
CA VAL A 383 -1.48 23.35 -8.95
C VAL A 383 -1.02 21.89 -8.86
N LEU A 384 -1.66 21.03 -8.06
CA LEU A 384 -1.33 19.61 -7.97
C LEU A 384 -1.70 18.86 -9.25
N ARG A 385 -2.84 19.18 -9.87
CA ARG A 385 -3.30 18.50 -11.09
C ARG A 385 -2.29 18.56 -12.24
N THR A 386 -1.41 19.57 -12.23
CA THR A 386 -0.35 19.73 -13.23
C THR A 386 0.57 18.52 -13.33
N GLY A 387 0.78 17.76 -12.26
CA GLY A 387 1.75 16.66 -12.20
C GLY A 387 3.21 17.12 -12.07
N LEU A 388 3.46 18.44 -12.00
CA LEU A 388 4.81 19.01 -11.87
C LEU A 388 5.33 18.97 -10.42
N LEU A 389 4.41 18.90 -9.44
CA LEU A 389 4.72 18.92 -8.01
C LEU A 389 4.72 17.50 -7.41
N PRO A 390 5.50 17.24 -6.33
CA PRO A 390 5.56 15.93 -5.70
C PRO A 390 4.21 15.42 -5.19
N GLU A 391 3.93 14.12 -5.38
CA GLU A 391 2.66 13.48 -5.00
C GLU A 391 2.86 12.21 -4.12
N TRP A 392 1.86 11.89 -3.29
CA TRP A 392 1.82 10.68 -2.46
C TRP A 392 0.72 9.72 -2.94
N PRO A 393 1.03 8.47 -3.31
CA PRO A 393 0.00 7.45 -3.44
C PRO A 393 -0.44 6.97 -2.05
N CYS A 394 -1.75 6.98 -1.81
CA CYS A 394 -2.36 6.46 -0.60
C CYS A 394 -2.39 4.92 -0.65
N GLY A 395 -1.42 4.26 -0.03
CA GLY A 395 -1.38 2.80 0.06
C GLY A 395 0.05 2.30 0.29
N GLY A 396 0.22 1.42 1.28
CA GLY A 396 1.49 0.89 1.79
C GLY A 396 2.68 0.84 0.81
N GLY A 397 3.74 1.58 1.18
CA GLY A 397 5.11 1.43 0.67
C GLY A 397 5.36 2.01 -0.72
N ALA A 398 5.80 3.27 -0.82
CA ALA A 398 6.44 3.75 -2.03
C ALA A 398 7.55 4.77 -1.73
N THR A 399 8.77 4.46 -2.17
CA THR A 399 9.97 5.29 -2.25
C THR A 399 10.00 6.16 -3.53
N THR A 400 8.86 6.29 -4.21
CA THR A 400 8.78 6.63 -5.64
C THR A 400 7.94 7.90 -5.85
N ASP A 401 8.45 8.85 -6.63
CA ASP A 401 7.78 10.10 -7.00
C ASP A 401 7.90 10.25 -8.52
N ARG A 402 6.86 10.72 -9.21
CA ARG A 402 6.92 10.90 -10.68
C ARG A 402 6.64 12.33 -11.10
N SER A 403 6.82 13.28 -10.20
CA SER A 403 6.52 14.68 -10.50
C SER A 403 7.56 15.29 -11.43
N GLY A 404 7.10 16.23 -12.28
CA GLY A 404 7.96 16.93 -13.23
C GLY A 404 9.23 17.54 -12.62
N PHE A 405 9.16 18.11 -11.42
CA PHE A 405 10.30 18.81 -10.81
C PHE A 405 11.13 17.99 -9.81
N LEU A 406 10.63 16.84 -9.35
CA LEU A 406 11.38 15.93 -8.50
C LEU A 406 11.72 14.64 -9.25
N GLY A 407 10.78 13.71 -9.39
CA GLY A 407 11.01 12.41 -10.01
C GLY A 407 11.98 11.55 -9.19
N ARG A 408 11.44 10.61 -8.41
CA ARG A 408 12.19 9.53 -7.74
C ARG A 408 11.84 8.18 -8.38
N PRO A 409 12.82 7.46 -8.95
CA PRO A 409 12.56 6.19 -9.59
C PRO A 409 11.89 5.20 -8.63
N GLY A 410 10.96 4.42 -9.16
CA GLY A 410 10.35 3.31 -8.43
C GLY A 410 11.19 2.05 -8.42
N GLU A 411 10.61 0.91 -8.07
CA GLU A 411 11.21 -0.41 -8.30
C GLU A 411 10.38 -1.13 -9.36
N ASP A 412 11.03 -1.72 -10.36
CA ASP A 412 10.40 -2.56 -11.37
C ASP A 412 11.01 -3.97 -11.32
N PRO A 413 10.25 -5.01 -11.71
CA PRO A 413 10.79 -6.34 -11.88
C PRO A 413 11.89 -6.32 -12.95
N ARG A 414 13.09 -6.75 -12.58
CA ARG A 414 14.28 -6.83 -13.43
C ARG A 414 14.62 -8.28 -13.69
N TRP A 415 14.93 -8.60 -14.95
CA TRP A 415 15.47 -9.89 -15.31
C TRP A 415 16.97 -9.94 -14.99
N GLU A 416 17.39 -10.99 -14.31
CA GLU A 416 18.79 -11.27 -13.98
C GLU A 416 19.25 -12.53 -14.72
N GLU A 417 20.55 -12.62 -15.01
CA GLU A 417 21.16 -13.77 -15.69
C GLU A 417 20.40 -14.14 -16.99
N ILE A 418 20.04 -13.10 -17.77
CA ILE A 418 19.17 -13.19 -18.95
C ILE A 418 19.71 -14.23 -19.93
N ASN A 419 18.82 -15.13 -20.38
CA ASN A 419 19.10 -16.18 -21.35
C ASN A 419 20.15 -17.22 -20.86
N THR A 420 20.13 -17.52 -19.56
CA THR A 420 20.95 -18.58 -18.94
C THR A 420 20.11 -19.51 -18.06
N ASP A 421 20.73 -20.57 -17.52
CA ASP A 421 20.08 -21.48 -16.56
C ASP A 421 19.78 -20.80 -15.22
N GLY A 422 20.44 -19.68 -14.92
CA GLY A 422 20.23 -18.87 -13.72
C GLY A 422 19.12 -17.83 -13.87
N MET A 423 18.52 -17.68 -15.06
CA MET A 423 17.56 -16.62 -15.34
C MET A 423 16.41 -16.60 -14.33
N THR A 424 16.16 -15.42 -13.75
CA THR A 424 15.13 -15.17 -12.75
C THR A 424 14.67 -13.71 -12.79
N VAL A 425 13.60 -13.40 -12.06
CA VAL A 425 13.07 -12.04 -11.91
C VAL A 425 13.33 -11.56 -10.49
N SER A 426 14.14 -10.52 -10.34
CA SER A 426 14.34 -9.80 -9.08
C SER A 426 13.61 -8.45 -9.12
N THR A 427 13.59 -7.73 -8.00
CA THR A 427 13.13 -6.33 -7.94
C THR A 427 14.35 -5.43 -7.89
N ALA A 428 14.44 -4.46 -8.80
CA ALA A 428 15.53 -3.48 -8.81
C ALA A 428 14.98 -2.05 -8.90
N PRO A 429 15.74 -1.05 -8.40
CA PRO A 429 15.41 0.35 -8.65
C PRO A 429 15.28 0.59 -10.16
N LYS A 430 14.14 1.17 -10.54
CA LYS A 430 13.79 1.56 -11.90
C LYS A 430 14.83 2.58 -12.39
N ALA A 431 15.37 2.41 -13.59
CA ALA A 431 16.05 3.51 -14.24
C ALA A 431 15.02 4.63 -14.53
N PRO A 432 15.33 5.92 -14.31
CA PRO A 432 14.38 6.99 -14.61
C PRO A 432 13.88 6.87 -16.07
N PRO A 433 12.54 6.83 -16.31
CA PRO A 433 11.97 6.39 -17.58
C PRO A 433 12.37 7.25 -18.79
N CYS A 434 12.68 8.53 -18.58
CA CYS A 434 13.18 9.43 -19.60
C CYS A 434 13.64 10.75 -18.96
N GLY A 435 14.83 11.21 -19.35
CA GLY A 435 15.29 12.59 -19.17
C GLY A 435 15.76 13.01 -17.77
N PRO A 436 16.83 13.83 -17.68
CA PRO A 436 17.21 14.53 -16.46
C PRO A 436 16.29 15.74 -16.28
N ASN A 437 15.09 15.51 -15.76
CA ASN A 437 14.14 16.55 -15.35
C ASN A 437 14.68 17.44 -14.20
N ARG A 438 15.78 17.00 -13.57
CA ARG A 438 16.48 17.70 -12.50
C ARG A 438 17.74 18.38 -13.05
N PRO A 439 18.00 19.65 -12.70
CA PRO A 439 19.20 20.34 -13.15
C PRO A 439 20.43 19.71 -12.48
N ALA A 440 21.44 19.36 -13.27
CA ALA A 440 22.69 18.81 -12.78
C ALA A 440 23.71 19.92 -12.45
N LEU A 441 24.47 19.76 -11.37
CA LEU A 441 25.57 20.62 -10.94
C LEU A 441 26.72 19.75 -10.41
N ALA A 442 27.95 19.97 -10.90
CA ALA A 442 29.16 19.29 -10.43
C ALA A 442 29.09 17.73 -10.41
N GLY A 443 28.37 17.12 -11.37
CA GLY A 443 28.26 15.66 -11.49
C GLY A 443 27.11 15.03 -10.70
N GLY A 444 26.25 15.82 -10.05
CA GLY A 444 25.04 15.34 -9.35
C GLY A 444 23.79 16.19 -9.63
N ASN A 445 22.61 15.61 -9.42
CA ASN A 445 21.34 16.34 -9.54
C ASN A 445 21.15 17.29 -8.36
N ALA A 446 20.77 18.54 -8.63
CA ALA A 446 20.41 19.49 -7.59
C ALA A 446 19.21 19.01 -6.77
N ASP A 447 19.21 19.38 -5.50
CA ASP A 447 18.11 19.10 -4.58
C ASP A 447 17.07 20.23 -4.66
N LEU A 448 15.85 19.91 -5.14
CA LEU A 448 14.73 20.85 -5.18
C LEU A 448 14.43 21.45 -3.79
N GLY A 449 14.69 20.70 -2.70
CA GLY A 449 14.50 21.18 -1.33
C GLY A 449 15.26 22.50 -1.05
N ALA A 450 16.44 22.68 -1.62
CA ALA A 450 17.27 23.88 -1.46
C ALA A 450 16.78 25.11 -2.26
N TYR A 451 15.83 24.93 -3.19
CA TYR A 451 15.39 25.97 -4.13
C TYR A 451 13.87 26.18 -4.15
N THR A 452 13.17 25.73 -3.10
CA THR A 452 11.70 25.87 -2.98
C THR A 452 11.26 27.34 -3.02
N ASP A 453 12.02 28.26 -2.44
CA ASP A 453 11.72 29.69 -2.46
C ASP A 453 11.82 30.30 -3.87
N ALA A 454 12.81 29.87 -4.66
CA ALA A 454 12.95 30.30 -6.05
C ALA A 454 11.74 29.85 -6.89
N LEU A 455 11.31 28.60 -6.70
CA LEU A 455 10.10 28.04 -7.34
C LEU A 455 8.84 28.82 -6.95
N LYS A 456 8.62 29.07 -5.66
CA LYS A 456 7.46 29.85 -5.19
C LYS A 456 7.49 31.28 -5.72
N ALA A 457 8.65 31.93 -5.73
CA ALA A 457 8.82 33.28 -6.28
C ALA A 457 8.45 33.33 -7.77
N GLY A 458 8.95 32.37 -8.56
CA GLY A 458 8.60 32.25 -9.98
C GLY A 458 7.10 32.07 -10.21
N PHE A 459 6.46 31.22 -9.41
CA PHE A 459 5.01 30.99 -9.47
C PHE A 459 4.23 32.27 -9.13
N HIS A 460 4.55 32.94 -8.02
CA HIS A 460 3.88 34.16 -7.58
C HIS A 460 4.06 35.31 -8.58
N ASP A 461 5.27 35.52 -9.09
CA ASP A 461 5.58 36.59 -10.04
C ASP A 461 4.80 36.39 -11.35
N CYS A 462 4.77 35.17 -11.87
CA CYS A 462 3.99 34.82 -13.06
C CYS A 462 2.49 35.00 -12.81
N TYR A 463 1.97 34.51 -11.68
CA TYR A 463 0.55 34.62 -11.35
C TYR A 463 0.11 36.09 -11.30
N ARG A 464 0.85 36.95 -10.59
CA ARG A 464 0.53 38.38 -10.49
C ARG A 464 0.66 39.09 -11.83
N PHE A 465 1.66 38.73 -12.64
CA PHE A 465 1.84 39.27 -13.99
C PHE A 465 0.62 38.97 -14.88
N LEU A 466 0.10 37.74 -14.82
CA LEU A 466 -1.08 37.31 -15.58
C LEU A 466 -2.37 37.90 -15.02
N ALA A 467 -2.52 37.95 -13.69
CA ALA A 467 -3.67 38.57 -13.03
C ALA A 467 -3.81 40.07 -13.39
N GLY A 468 -2.69 40.79 -13.50
CA GLY A 468 -2.66 42.19 -13.96
C GLY A 468 -3.03 42.38 -15.44
N ARG A 469 -3.18 41.28 -16.21
CA ARG A 469 -3.54 41.27 -17.64
C ARG A 469 -4.80 40.45 -17.92
N ARG A 470 -5.57 40.08 -16.89
CA ARG A 470 -6.75 39.22 -17.01
C ARG A 470 -7.73 39.69 -18.10
N ASP A 471 -7.94 41.01 -18.20
CA ASP A 471 -8.90 41.58 -19.15
C ASP A 471 -8.43 41.41 -20.60
N VAL A 472 -7.12 41.48 -20.85
CA VAL A 472 -6.52 41.26 -22.18
C VAL A 472 -6.53 39.77 -22.53
N LEU A 473 -6.22 38.90 -21.57
CA LEU A 473 -6.17 37.45 -21.77
C LEU A 473 -7.57 36.84 -21.99
N ALA A 474 -8.58 37.35 -21.29
CA ALA A 474 -9.95 36.86 -21.35
C ALA A 474 -10.75 37.35 -22.57
N ARG A 475 -10.20 38.27 -23.37
CA ARG A 475 -10.87 38.79 -24.57
C ARG A 475 -11.14 37.67 -25.60
N PRO A 476 -12.30 37.68 -26.30
CA PRO A 476 -12.59 36.73 -27.36
C PRO A 476 -11.55 36.72 -28.49
N ASP A 477 -11.02 37.90 -28.83
CA ASP A 477 -9.96 38.17 -29.81
C ASP A 477 -8.56 38.29 -29.17
N GLY A 478 -8.42 37.89 -27.91
CA GLY A 478 -7.18 37.98 -27.14
C GLY A 478 -6.17 36.86 -27.41
N PRO A 479 -5.05 36.84 -26.68
CA PRO A 479 -3.96 35.87 -26.88
C PRO A 479 -4.35 34.39 -26.75
N LEU A 480 -5.48 34.09 -26.09
CA LEU A 480 -5.96 32.71 -25.93
C LEU A 480 -6.74 32.20 -27.15
N ARG A 481 -7.17 33.06 -28.09
CA ARG A 481 -7.99 32.66 -29.24
C ARG A 481 -7.42 31.50 -30.08
N PRO A 482 -6.10 31.44 -30.38
CA PRO A 482 -5.52 30.37 -31.17
C PRO A 482 -5.74 28.97 -30.59
N PHE A 483 -5.87 28.83 -29.26
CA PHE A 483 -6.13 27.54 -28.61
C PHE A 483 -7.46 26.90 -29.02
N GLY A 484 -8.43 27.68 -29.54
CA GLY A 484 -9.68 27.14 -30.04
C GLY A 484 -9.53 26.20 -31.25
N ALA A 485 -8.46 26.36 -32.03
CA ALA A 485 -8.15 25.49 -33.17
C ALA A 485 -7.29 24.27 -32.81
N CYS A 486 -6.82 24.17 -31.55
CA CYS A 486 -5.98 23.06 -31.11
C CYS A 486 -6.82 21.79 -30.87
N GLN A 487 -6.21 20.64 -31.15
CA GLN A 487 -6.69 19.36 -30.66
C GLN A 487 -6.00 19.05 -29.33
N VAL A 488 -6.79 18.72 -28.31
CA VAL A 488 -6.35 18.52 -26.93
C VAL A 488 -6.52 17.05 -26.55
N ARG A 489 -5.51 16.45 -25.93
CA ARG A 489 -5.62 15.11 -25.33
C ARG A 489 -6.33 15.19 -23.99
N PHE A 490 -7.47 14.54 -23.86
CA PHE A 490 -8.20 14.41 -22.60
C PHE A 490 -7.70 13.20 -21.79
N VAL A 491 -7.16 13.47 -20.61
CA VAL A 491 -6.72 12.41 -19.68
C VAL A 491 -7.87 12.06 -18.74
N PHE A 492 -8.67 11.09 -19.14
CA PHE A 492 -9.80 10.63 -18.34
C PHE A 492 -9.39 9.81 -17.10
N ARG A 493 -8.40 8.92 -17.27
CA ARG A 493 -7.90 8.05 -16.20
C ARG A 493 -6.37 8.06 -16.16
N PRO A 494 -5.73 8.10 -14.98
CA PRO A 494 -4.29 8.01 -14.86
C PRO A 494 -3.71 6.72 -15.47
N LEU A 495 -2.55 6.83 -16.11
CA LEU A 495 -1.91 5.69 -16.79
C LEU A 495 -1.55 4.52 -15.85
N GLU A 496 -1.31 4.80 -14.56
CA GLU A 496 -1.00 3.74 -13.58
C GLU A 496 -2.15 2.75 -13.38
N ASP A 497 -3.41 3.21 -13.44
CA ASP A 497 -4.56 2.32 -13.31
C ASP A 497 -4.60 1.31 -14.46
N TYR A 498 -4.29 1.78 -15.69
CA TYR A 498 -4.19 0.90 -16.85
C TYR A 498 -2.98 -0.05 -16.76
N ARG A 499 -1.84 0.41 -16.25
CA ARG A 499 -0.64 -0.43 -16.05
C ARG A 499 -0.93 -1.56 -15.06
N LEU A 500 -1.67 -1.28 -13.98
CA LEU A 500 -2.09 -2.30 -13.01
C LEU A 500 -2.97 -3.36 -13.68
N ILE A 501 -3.97 -2.96 -14.47
CA ILE A 501 -4.85 -3.90 -15.17
C ILE A 501 -4.07 -4.73 -16.19
N ARG A 502 -3.22 -4.08 -17.01
CA ARG A 502 -2.31 -4.77 -17.94
C ARG A 502 -1.47 -5.83 -17.25
N SER A 503 -0.90 -5.50 -16.08
CA SER A 503 -0.05 -6.45 -15.35
C SER A 503 -0.80 -7.73 -14.96
N ARG A 504 -2.12 -7.64 -14.74
CA ARG A 504 -3.00 -8.78 -14.46
C ARG A 504 -3.37 -9.53 -15.74
N MET A 505 -3.64 -8.81 -16.83
CA MET A 505 -3.94 -9.38 -18.14
C MET A 505 -2.79 -10.22 -18.72
N LEU A 506 -1.55 -9.86 -18.40
CA LEU A 506 -0.33 -10.54 -18.86
C LEU A 506 0.14 -11.67 -17.94
N ARG A 507 -0.68 -12.08 -16.96
CA ARG A 507 -0.37 -13.26 -16.15
C ARG A 507 -0.67 -14.54 -16.92
N PRO A 508 0.10 -15.63 -16.72
CA PRO A 508 -0.13 -16.89 -17.43
C PRO A 508 -1.57 -17.41 -17.33
N ASP A 509 -2.22 -17.29 -16.17
CA ASP A 509 -3.61 -17.70 -15.93
C ASP A 509 -4.63 -16.96 -16.82
N ALA A 510 -4.40 -15.67 -17.10
CA ALA A 510 -5.25 -14.91 -18.01
C ALA A 510 -5.00 -15.23 -19.49
N LEU A 511 -3.78 -15.65 -19.86
CA LEU A 511 -3.39 -15.87 -21.27
C LEU A 511 -3.83 -17.24 -21.84
N HIS A 512 -4.27 -18.18 -20.99
CA HIS A 512 -4.77 -19.49 -21.39
C HIS A 512 -6.16 -19.47 -22.07
N ASP A 513 -6.96 -18.43 -21.81
CA ASP A 513 -8.35 -18.37 -22.27
C ASP A 513 -8.84 -16.92 -22.45
N GLY A 514 -9.45 -16.65 -23.60
CA GLY A 514 -9.95 -15.33 -23.97
C GLY A 514 -11.06 -14.80 -23.06
N THR A 515 -11.83 -15.67 -22.37
CA THR A 515 -12.81 -15.18 -21.40
C THR A 515 -12.14 -14.68 -20.14
N ALA A 516 -11.14 -15.39 -19.61
CA ALA A 516 -10.39 -14.96 -18.43
C ALA A 516 -9.64 -13.64 -18.70
N TYR A 517 -9.00 -13.52 -19.86
CA TYR A 517 -8.36 -12.28 -20.31
C TYR A 517 -9.36 -11.13 -20.40
N GLY A 518 -10.49 -11.33 -21.11
CA GLY A 518 -11.51 -10.31 -21.29
C GLY A 518 -12.19 -9.88 -19.99
N ILE A 519 -12.51 -10.83 -19.10
CA ILE A 519 -13.09 -10.55 -17.78
C ILE A 519 -12.15 -9.70 -16.92
N THR A 520 -10.83 -9.89 -17.01
CA THR A 520 -9.85 -9.11 -16.24
C THR A 520 -9.93 -7.61 -16.56
N VAL A 521 -10.24 -7.25 -17.81
CA VAL A 521 -10.40 -5.86 -18.27
C VAL A 521 -11.62 -5.20 -17.63
N GLU A 522 -12.65 -5.97 -17.29
CA GLU A 522 -13.90 -5.47 -16.70
C GLU A 522 -13.70 -4.91 -15.28
N ALA A 523 -12.50 -5.05 -14.70
CA ALA A 523 -12.13 -4.32 -13.48
C ALA A 523 -12.30 -2.79 -13.63
N LEU A 524 -12.14 -2.26 -14.86
CA LEU A 524 -12.43 -0.85 -15.17
C LEU A 524 -13.87 -0.48 -14.85
N ALA A 525 -14.82 -1.40 -15.07
CA ALA A 525 -16.24 -1.17 -14.89
C ALA A 525 -16.62 -0.93 -13.42
N ARG A 526 -15.79 -1.37 -12.45
CA ARG A 526 -16.09 -1.27 -11.01
C ARG A 526 -16.48 0.14 -10.58
N ALA A 527 -15.73 1.14 -11.06
CA ALA A 527 -16.02 2.54 -10.77
C ALA A 527 -17.48 2.86 -11.19
N TYR A 528 -17.84 2.51 -12.41
CA TYR A 528 -19.12 2.84 -13.05
C TYR A 528 -20.34 2.13 -12.44
N LEU A 529 -20.16 1.08 -11.65
CA LEU A 529 -21.27 0.36 -10.99
C LEU A 529 -21.77 1.06 -9.71
N THR A 530 -21.35 2.31 -9.52
CA THR A 530 -21.86 3.40 -8.67
C THR A 530 -23.36 3.64 -8.62
N SER A 531 -23.88 4.02 -9.80
CA SER A 531 -25.12 4.80 -10.02
C SER A 531 -26.30 3.97 -10.56
N LYS A 532 -27.54 4.27 -10.16
CA LYS A 532 -28.70 3.36 -10.39
C LYS A 532 -29.06 3.09 -11.87
N GLY A 533 -28.41 3.75 -12.83
CA GLY A 533 -28.58 3.54 -14.27
C GLY A 533 -27.26 3.56 -15.04
N ARG A 534 -27.33 3.41 -16.38
CA ARG A 534 -26.15 3.42 -17.27
C ARG A 534 -25.40 4.75 -17.13
N PRO A 535 -24.13 4.74 -16.69
CA PRO A 535 -23.33 5.95 -16.52
C PRO A 535 -23.11 6.70 -17.83
N TRP A 536 -23.03 8.02 -17.76
CA TRP A 536 -22.73 8.88 -18.90
C TRP A 536 -21.39 8.53 -19.57
N ALA A 537 -20.41 8.12 -18.76
CA ALA A 537 -19.06 7.77 -19.21
C ALA A 537 -18.93 6.34 -19.75
N TRP A 538 -20.03 5.58 -19.86
CA TRP A 538 -20.01 4.22 -20.40
C TRP A 538 -19.38 4.10 -21.80
N PRO A 539 -19.58 5.04 -22.75
CA PRO A 539 -18.89 5.00 -24.02
C PRO A 539 -17.36 5.11 -23.91
N LEU A 540 -16.83 5.79 -22.87
CA LEU A 540 -15.39 5.80 -22.57
C LEU A 540 -14.93 4.42 -22.13
N LEU A 541 -15.68 3.77 -21.23
CA LEU A 541 -15.38 2.40 -20.79
C LEU A 541 -15.33 1.41 -21.96
N ASP A 542 -16.25 1.53 -22.93
CA ASP A 542 -16.23 0.69 -24.13
C ASP A 542 -14.93 0.91 -24.94
N CYS A 543 -14.49 2.17 -25.10
CA CYS A 543 -13.22 2.49 -25.76
C CYS A 543 -11.99 2.03 -24.95
N GLU A 544 -11.99 2.25 -23.62
CA GLU A 544 -10.94 1.81 -22.70
C GLU A 544 -10.76 0.29 -22.82
N ARG A 545 -11.87 -0.46 -22.81
CA ARG A 545 -11.89 -1.92 -22.96
C ARG A 545 -11.26 -2.36 -24.28
N ASP A 546 -11.71 -1.79 -25.39
CA ASP A 546 -11.25 -2.17 -26.72
C ASP A 546 -9.74 -1.90 -26.91
N CYS A 547 -9.24 -0.78 -26.40
CA CYS A 547 -7.81 -0.45 -26.44
C CYS A 547 -6.99 -1.41 -25.57
N LEU A 548 -7.39 -1.62 -24.31
CA LEU A 548 -6.65 -2.50 -23.39
C LEU A 548 -6.60 -3.95 -23.88
N GLN A 549 -7.68 -4.45 -24.47
CA GLN A 549 -7.72 -5.79 -25.04
C GLN A 549 -6.69 -5.99 -26.15
N ARG A 550 -6.32 -4.92 -26.88
CA ARG A 550 -5.24 -4.89 -27.87
C ARG A 550 -3.86 -4.53 -27.29
N LEU A 551 -3.76 -4.35 -25.97
CA LEU A 551 -2.59 -3.83 -25.26
C LEU A 551 -2.18 -2.41 -25.70
N GLU A 552 -3.16 -1.61 -26.11
CA GLU A 552 -3.00 -0.21 -26.48
C GLU A 552 -3.44 0.72 -25.34
N GLN A 553 -2.81 1.89 -25.25
CA GLN A 553 -3.23 2.94 -24.34
C GLN A 553 -4.56 3.57 -24.82
N PRO A 554 -5.59 3.66 -23.97
CA PRO A 554 -6.77 4.46 -24.29
C PRO A 554 -6.42 5.94 -24.40
N ILE A 555 -6.82 6.58 -25.50
CA ILE A 555 -6.60 8.01 -25.75
C ILE A 555 -7.89 8.66 -26.25
N PHE A 556 -8.17 9.84 -25.69
CA PHE A 556 -9.33 10.66 -26.00
C PHE A 556 -8.87 12.06 -26.39
N HIS A 557 -9.58 12.67 -27.34
CA HIS A 557 -9.28 14.02 -27.82
C HIS A 557 -10.52 14.91 -27.86
N VAL A 558 -10.31 16.22 -27.76
CA VAL A 558 -11.33 17.25 -27.94
C VAL A 558 -10.75 18.46 -28.67
N GLY A 559 -11.54 19.14 -29.51
CA GLY A 559 -11.15 20.42 -30.08
C GLY A 559 -11.24 21.56 -29.07
N GLY A 560 -10.36 22.56 -29.13
CA GLY A 560 -10.33 23.66 -28.17
C GLY A 560 -11.62 24.49 -28.10
N ASP A 561 -12.36 24.58 -29.20
CA ASP A 561 -13.69 25.19 -29.31
C ASP A 561 -14.86 24.16 -29.30
N ASP A 562 -14.57 22.87 -29.15
CA ASP A 562 -15.57 21.78 -29.16
C ASP A 562 -15.93 21.33 -27.73
N THR A 563 -17.05 20.64 -27.61
CA THR A 563 -17.57 20.04 -26.38
C THR A 563 -17.78 18.52 -26.50
N HIS A 564 -17.32 17.92 -27.60
CA HIS A 564 -17.43 16.48 -27.85
C HIS A 564 -16.06 15.80 -27.85
N LEU A 565 -15.98 14.66 -27.15
CA LEU A 565 -14.80 13.82 -27.17
C LEU A 565 -14.75 12.98 -28.45
N SER A 566 -13.55 12.58 -28.84
CA SER A 566 -13.29 11.62 -29.91
C SER A 566 -12.21 10.63 -29.50
N SER A 567 -12.26 9.42 -30.06
CA SER A 567 -11.24 8.39 -29.88
C SER A 567 -11.04 7.65 -31.20
N GLY A 568 -9.78 7.41 -31.62
CA GLY A 568 -9.47 6.79 -32.91
C GLY A 568 -10.11 7.49 -34.12
N GLY A 569 -10.29 8.81 -34.06
CA GLY A 569 -10.94 9.61 -35.12
C GLY A 569 -12.47 9.55 -35.14
N SER A 570 -13.11 8.79 -34.25
CA SER A 570 -14.57 8.69 -34.14
C SER A 570 -15.10 9.58 -33.02
N ARG A 571 -16.20 10.31 -33.28
CA ARG A 571 -16.87 11.18 -32.30
C ARG A 571 -17.65 10.34 -31.28
N LEU A 572 -17.61 10.76 -30.01
CA LEU A 572 -18.33 10.15 -28.89
C LEU A 572 -19.54 11.02 -28.52
N ASP A 573 -20.67 10.80 -29.20
CA ASP A 573 -21.84 11.71 -29.18
C ASP A 573 -22.60 11.84 -27.85
N LEU A 574 -22.27 11.02 -26.84
CA LEU A 574 -23.02 10.94 -25.58
C LEU A 574 -22.34 11.62 -24.37
N ILE A 575 -21.21 12.31 -24.59
CA ILE A 575 -20.42 12.92 -23.51
C ILE A 575 -20.37 14.44 -23.71
N PRO A 576 -21.36 15.20 -23.21
CA PRO A 576 -21.30 16.65 -23.26
C PRO A 576 -20.33 17.17 -22.18
N LEU A 577 -19.28 17.86 -22.62
CA LEU A 577 -18.46 18.68 -21.73
C LEU A 577 -19.23 19.93 -21.29
N GLU A 578 -18.96 20.44 -20.08
CA GLU A 578 -19.64 21.63 -19.54
C GLU A 578 -19.41 22.87 -20.42
N THR A 579 -18.18 23.00 -20.89
CA THR A 579 -17.65 24.11 -21.69
C THR A 579 -16.52 23.61 -22.56
N SER A 580 -16.21 24.33 -23.65
CA SER A 580 -15.01 24.04 -24.43
C SER A 580 -13.74 24.30 -23.61
N PRO A 581 -12.61 23.63 -23.93
CA PRO A 581 -11.32 23.90 -23.30
C PRO A 581 -10.93 25.37 -23.28
N LEU A 582 -11.16 26.10 -24.39
CA LEU A 582 -10.86 27.53 -24.49
C LEU A 582 -11.70 28.36 -23.50
N GLU A 583 -12.97 28.04 -23.34
CA GLU A 583 -13.84 28.76 -22.41
C GLU A 583 -13.50 28.47 -20.95
N ALA A 584 -13.08 27.23 -20.64
CA ALA A 584 -12.61 26.86 -19.30
C ALA A 584 -11.39 27.69 -18.86
N ILE A 585 -10.38 27.83 -19.72
CA ILE A 585 -9.20 28.65 -19.40
C ILE A 585 -9.54 30.15 -19.30
N ARG A 586 -10.48 30.65 -20.11
CA ARG A 586 -10.95 32.04 -19.99
C ARG A 586 -11.61 32.30 -18.63
N ARG A 587 -12.45 31.38 -18.16
CA ARG A 587 -13.06 31.46 -16.82
C ARG A 587 -12.00 31.42 -15.71
N ARG A 588 -10.99 30.53 -15.83
CA ARG A 588 -9.88 30.45 -14.87
C ARG A 588 -9.11 31.79 -14.79
N VAL A 589 -8.78 32.37 -15.94
CA VAL A 589 -8.09 33.68 -16.03
C VAL A 589 -8.94 34.81 -15.44
N GLN A 590 -10.25 34.82 -15.69
CA GLN A 590 -11.17 35.80 -15.09
C GLN A 590 -11.27 35.65 -13.56
N GLY A 591 -11.14 34.44 -13.04
CA GLY A 591 -11.17 34.13 -11.60
C GLY A 591 -9.91 34.50 -10.82
N LEU A 592 -8.86 35.01 -11.48
CA LEU A 592 -7.60 35.35 -10.83
C LEU A 592 -7.78 36.48 -9.81
N SER A 593 -7.50 36.14 -8.55
CA SER A 593 -7.51 37.05 -7.42
C SER A 593 -6.37 36.75 -6.45
N GLU A 594 -6.06 37.69 -5.57
CA GLU A 594 -5.12 37.44 -4.46
C GLU A 594 -5.66 36.38 -3.48
N SER A 595 -6.97 36.16 -3.41
CA SER A 595 -7.52 35.06 -2.60
C SER A 595 -7.21 33.70 -3.23
N ALA A 596 -7.48 33.55 -4.52
CA ALA A 596 -7.15 32.33 -5.26
C ALA A 596 -5.63 32.06 -5.25
N LEU A 597 -4.80 33.10 -5.35
CA LEU A 597 -3.34 32.96 -5.20
C LEU A 597 -2.97 32.36 -3.85
N ARG A 598 -3.55 32.86 -2.75
CA ARG A 598 -3.29 32.32 -1.40
C ARG A 598 -3.67 30.85 -1.29
N ASP A 599 -4.78 30.44 -1.89
CA ASP A 599 -5.23 29.04 -1.85
C ASP A 599 -4.28 28.13 -2.64
N GLN A 600 -3.88 28.52 -3.85
CA GLN A 600 -2.87 27.78 -4.62
C GLN A 600 -1.49 27.76 -3.93
N SER A 601 -1.13 28.85 -3.25
CA SER A 601 0.12 28.92 -2.49
C SER A 601 0.14 27.97 -1.29
N ARG A 602 -1.01 27.77 -0.62
CA ARG A 602 -1.13 26.77 0.47
C ARG A 602 -0.94 25.34 -0.05
N ILE A 603 -1.53 25.04 -1.20
CA ILE A 603 -1.40 23.73 -1.85
C ILE A 603 0.04 23.50 -2.32
N LEU A 604 0.66 24.51 -2.92
CA LEU A 604 2.08 24.50 -3.31
C LEU A 604 2.98 24.30 -2.08
N ASP A 605 2.75 25.01 -0.98
CA ASP A 605 3.47 24.85 0.27
C ASP A 605 3.32 23.40 0.80
N ALA A 606 2.11 22.85 0.82
CA ALA A 606 1.83 21.50 1.27
C ALA A 606 2.55 20.42 0.43
N ALA A 607 2.57 20.57 -0.90
CA ALA A 607 3.28 19.66 -1.79
C ALA A 607 4.80 19.63 -1.51
N LEU A 608 5.39 20.81 -1.26
CA LEU A 608 6.83 20.98 -1.09
C LEU A 608 7.34 20.64 0.32
N VAL A 609 6.47 20.57 1.35
CA VAL A 609 6.84 20.14 2.72
C VAL A 609 7.50 18.75 2.72
N SER A 610 7.13 17.90 1.76
CA SER A 610 7.66 16.54 1.59
C SER A 610 9.11 16.46 1.11
N LEU A 611 9.69 17.57 0.62
CA LEU A 611 10.98 17.60 -0.07
C LEU A 611 12.18 17.94 0.82
N SER A 612 11.94 18.47 2.01
CA SER A 612 13.05 19.03 2.79
C SER A 612 13.93 17.91 3.38
N PRO A 613 15.26 17.99 3.20
CA PRO A 613 16.15 17.29 4.10
C PRO A 613 15.81 17.77 5.53
N PRO A 614 15.76 16.86 6.50
CA PRO A 614 15.45 17.11 7.90
C PRO A 614 16.13 18.34 8.52
N ALA A 615 17.35 18.64 8.07
CA ALA A 615 18.16 19.71 8.62
C ALA A 615 17.76 21.14 8.17
N VAL A 616 17.04 21.33 7.06
CA VAL A 616 16.58 22.69 6.61
C VAL A 616 15.17 23.01 7.13
N LEU A 617 14.42 21.98 7.56
CA LEU A 617 13.19 22.17 8.34
C LEU A 617 13.48 22.91 9.65
N GLU A 618 14.69 22.83 10.20
CA GLU A 618 15.08 23.59 11.38
C GLU A 618 15.12 25.11 11.15
N SER A 619 15.31 25.65 9.93
CA SER A 619 15.34 27.10 9.72
C SER A 619 14.05 27.68 9.14
N ALA A 620 13.31 26.92 8.32
CA ALA A 620 12.02 27.35 7.77
C ALA A 620 10.88 27.24 8.79
N PHE A 621 10.89 26.24 9.69
CA PHE A 621 9.96 26.17 10.83
C PHE A 621 10.36 27.10 11.98
N VAL A 622 11.62 27.56 12.05
CA VAL A 622 12.06 28.58 13.01
C VAL A 622 11.71 30.00 12.57
N THR A 623 11.50 30.25 11.26
CA THR A 623 11.20 31.60 10.75
C THR A 623 9.73 31.86 10.39
N ARG A 624 8.89 30.85 10.13
CA ARG A 624 7.42 31.01 10.17
C ARG A 624 6.89 30.54 11.52
N ARG A 625 6.81 31.48 12.48
CA ARG A 625 5.82 31.44 13.57
C ARG A 625 4.40 31.43 12.98
N GLY A 626 3.99 30.30 12.44
CA GLY A 626 2.60 29.94 12.22
C GLY A 626 2.34 28.74 13.11
N ARG A 627 1.87 29.00 14.34
CA ARG A 627 1.22 28.00 15.18
C ARG A 627 0.31 27.12 14.29
N PRO A 628 0.23 25.78 14.47
CA PRO A 628 -0.82 25.01 13.81
C PRO A 628 -2.13 25.74 14.06
N GLY A 629 -2.88 25.99 12.98
CA GLY A 629 -3.91 27.01 12.89
C GLY A 629 -4.78 27.01 14.14
N ALA A 630 -5.02 28.17 14.74
CA ALA A 630 -5.89 28.26 15.91
C ALA A 630 -7.35 28.12 15.48
N PRO A 631 -8.09 27.07 15.92
CA PRO A 631 -9.54 27.12 16.02
C PRO A 631 -9.91 27.58 17.44
N SER A 632 -11.14 28.03 17.62
CA SER A 632 -11.66 28.60 18.87
C SER A 632 -11.56 27.62 20.04
N VAL A 633 -10.55 27.79 20.91
CA VAL A 633 -10.53 27.14 22.22
C VAL A 633 -11.54 27.86 23.12
N SER A 634 -12.53 27.14 23.61
CA SER A 634 -13.41 27.59 24.69
C SER A 634 -12.54 27.96 25.91
N PRO A 635 -12.68 29.18 26.46
CA PRO A 635 -11.77 29.63 27.51
C PRO A 635 -12.10 28.93 28.83
N ARG A 636 -11.04 28.32 29.40
CA ARG A 636 -10.89 27.70 30.74
C ARG A 636 -11.29 26.22 30.79
N SER A 637 -10.28 25.36 30.93
CA SER A 637 -10.46 23.99 31.45
C SER A 637 -9.61 23.81 32.71
N GLY A 638 -10.23 23.36 33.80
CA GLY A 638 -9.53 23.13 35.06
C GLY A 638 -8.56 21.94 34.99
N ILE A 639 -8.85 20.96 34.12
CA ILE A 639 -8.11 19.70 33.98
C ILE A 639 -7.78 19.46 32.49
N CYS A 640 -6.52 19.20 32.19
CA CYS A 640 -6.07 18.81 30.85
C CYS A 640 -5.50 17.39 30.90
N LEU A 641 -5.99 16.49 30.06
CA LEU A 641 -5.46 15.13 29.92
C LEU A 641 -4.75 15.01 28.57
N VAL A 642 -3.62 14.30 28.49
CA VAL A 642 -2.78 14.27 27.29
C VAL A 642 -2.40 12.86 26.88
N ASN A 643 -2.63 12.54 25.61
CA ASN A 643 -2.18 11.32 24.95
C ASN A 643 -0.87 11.57 24.20
N MET A 644 0.24 11.11 24.76
CA MET A 644 1.58 11.41 24.23
C MET A 644 1.96 10.60 22.98
N PRO A 645 2.96 11.05 22.21
CA PRO A 645 3.43 10.37 21.00
C PRO A 645 3.75 8.88 21.17
N CYS A 646 3.65 8.16 20.06
CA CYS A 646 3.66 6.69 19.90
C CYS A 646 2.40 5.92 20.30
N ALA A 647 1.30 6.60 20.65
CA ALA A 647 -0.04 6.03 20.49
C ALA A 647 -0.41 5.89 19.00
N PRO A 648 -1.16 4.85 18.59
CA PRO A 648 -1.67 4.71 17.22
C PRO A 648 -2.43 5.97 16.77
N LEU A 649 -2.20 6.42 15.54
CA LEU A 649 -2.86 7.63 15.01
C LEU A 649 -4.34 7.39 14.72
N GLU A 650 -4.66 6.16 14.33
CA GLU A 650 -5.99 5.76 13.92
C GLU A 650 -6.91 5.36 15.07
N ARG A 651 -6.47 5.50 16.33
CA ARG A 651 -7.27 5.12 17.51
C ARG A 651 -7.28 6.25 18.54
N PRO A 652 -8.46 6.70 19.00
CA PRO A 652 -8.54 7.54 20.18
C PRO A 652 -8.07 6.77 21.43
N SER A 653 -7.64 7.50 22.46
CA SER A 653 -7.31 6.90 23.75
C SER A 653 -8.59 6.56 24.51
N ILE A 654 -8.92 5.27 24.63
CA ILE A 654 -10.10 4.83 25.40
C ILE A 654 -10.03 5.27 26.86
N ALA A 655 -8.84 5.19 27.48
CA ALA A 655 -8.66 5.60 28.87
C ALA A 655 -8.99 7.08 29.05
N LEU A 656 -8.46 7.96 28.19
CA LEU A 656 -8.74 9.39 28.33
C LEU A 656 -10.18 9.74 27.97
N GLY A 657 -10.78 9.08 26.98
CA GLY A 657 -12.19 9.28 26.65
C GLY A 657 -13.14 8.85 27.78
N LEU A 658 -12.80 7.78 28.50
CA LEU A 658 -13.56 7.31 29.66
C LEU A 658 -13.41 8.26 30.86
N LEU A 659 -12.17 8.65 31.20
CA LEU A 659 -11.92 9.60 32.28
C LEU A 659 -12.54 10.98 31.99
N LYS A 660 -12.52 11.43 30.72
CA LYS A 660 -13.20 12.65 30.29
C LYS A 660 -14.69 12.57 30.57
N ALA A 661 -15.34 11.49 30.13
CA ALA A 661 -16.77 11.30 30.33
C ALA A 661 -17.15 11.24 31.83
N ILE A 662 -16.34 10.61 32.67
CA ILE A 662 -16.55 10.55 34.13
C ILE A 662 -16.38 11.93 34.78
N LEU A 663 -15.30 12.63 34.48
CA LEU A 663 -15.02 13.96 35.01
C LEU A 663 -16.10 14.97 34.61
N ALA A 664 -16.52 14.95 33.34
CA ALA A 664 -17.57 15.81 32.81
C ALA A 664 -18.93 15.52 33.47
N ARG A 665 -19.30 14.25 33.65
CA ARG A 665 -20.52 13.84 34.37
C ARG A 665 -20.55 14.40 35.80
N ASP A 666 -19.40 14.42 36.47
CA ASP A 666 -19.27 14.88 37.86
C ASP A 666 -19.01 16.39 37.98
N GLY A 667 -19.15 17.15 36.87
CA GLY A 667 -19.12 18.61 36.86
C GLY A 667 -17.74 19.25 36.71
N HIS A 668 -16.71 18.48 36.34
CA HIS A 668 -15.38 19.02 36.05
C HIS A 668 -15.24 19.45 34.58
N GLU A 669 -14.64 20.62 34.36
CA GLU A 669 -14.22 21.05 33.02
C GLU A 669 -12.90 20.36 32.64
N VAL A 670 -12.97 19.51 31.63
CA VAL A 670 -11.86 18.67 31.17
C VAL A 670 -11.67 18.77 29.66
N SER A 671 -10.42 18.85 29.23
CA SER A 671 -10.02 18.76 27.82
C SER A 671 -9.02 17.63 27.62
N VAL A 672 -9.16 16.85 26.54
CA VAL A 672 -8.19 15.84 26.14
C VAL A 672 -7.38 16.35 24.95
N PHE A 673 -6.06 16.22 25.03
CA PHE A 673 -5.15 16.59 23.94
C PHE A 673 -4.47 15.35 23.34
N HIS A 674 -4.51 15.22 22.03
CA HIS A 674 -3.88 14.12 21.28
C HIS A 674 -2.53 14.55 20.70
N ALA A 675 -1.58 14.81 21.60
CA ALA A 675 -0.20 15.18 21.25
C ALA A 675 0.50 14.15 20.33
N ASN A 676 0.03 12.91 20.25
CA ASN A 676 0.47 11.95 19.23
C ASN A 676 0.16 12.39 17.79
N LEU A 677 -1.02 13.00 17.55
CA LEU A 677 -1.38 13.59 16.26
C LEU A 677 -0.51 14.82 15.95
N TRP A 678 -0.31 15.68 16.96
CA TRP A 678 0.55 16.86 16.81
C TRP A 678 1.99 16.50 16.48
N PHE A 679 2.54 15.47 17.14
CA PHE A 679 3.90 15.05 16.88
C PHE A 679 4.04 14.45 15.48
N ALA A 680 3.08 13.64 15.03
CA ALA A 680 3.07 13.10 13.67
C ALA A 680 3.03 14.20 12.61
N GLU A 681 2.24 15.25 12.82
CA GLU A 681 2.22 16.44 11.98
C GLU A 681 3.56 17.21 12.05
N PHE A 682 4.13 17.34 13.25
CA PHE A 682 5.39 18.05 13.49
C PHE A 682 6.59 17.39 12.81
N VAL A 683 6.70 16.05 12.85
CA VAL A 683 7.84 15.30 12.27
C VAL A 683 7.57 14.76 10.87
N GLY A 684 6.32 14.71 10.43
CA GLY A 684 5.86 14.12 9.18
C GLY A 684 5.69 12.59 9.22
N LEU A 685 4.84 12.05 8.33
CA LEU A 685 4.48 10.63 8.31
C LEU A 685 5.64 9.67 8.04
N VAL A 686 6.67 10.08 7.29
CA VAL A 686 7.84 9.23 7.02
C VAL A 686 8.58 8.89 8.31
N ARG A 687 8.93 9.92 9.09
CA ARG A 687 9.64 9.75 10.37
C ARG A 687 8.76 9.05 11.39
N TRP A 688 7.46 9.38 11.43
CA TRP A 688 6.48 8.66 12.22
C TRP A 688 6.45 7.15 11.88
N ASN A 689 6.46 6.81 10.59
CA ASN A 689 6.49 5.41 10.14
C ASN A 689 7.80 4.72 10.53
N THR A 690 8.95 5.41 10.47
CA THR A 690 10.22 4.87 10.98
C THR A 690 10.12 4.56 12.48
N LEU A 691 9.58 5.49 13.27
CA LEU A 691 9.33 5.27 14.70
C LEU A 691 8.35 4.09 14.94
N SER A 692 7.30 4.00 14.12
CA SER A 692 6.28 2.94 14.20
C SER A 692 6.79 1.57 13.79
N ARG A 693 7.77 1.48 12.88
CA ARG A 693 8.39 0.23 12.41
C ARG A 693 9.36 -0.37 13.42
N THR A 694 9.96 0.45 14.29
CA THR A 694 10.79 -0.08 15.37
C THR A 694 9.93 -0.81 16.39
N SER A 695 10.34 -2.03 16.77
CA SER A 695 9.64 -2.80 17.79
C SER A 695 9.55 -2.03 19.11
N GLN A 696 8.48 -2.28 19.87
CA GLN A 696 8.31 -1.72 21.22
C GLN A 696 9.46 -2.07 22.16
N PHE A 697 10.17 -3.18 21.93
CA PHE A 697 11.31 -3.61 22.73
C PHE A 697 12.51 -2.66 22.65
N TRP A 698 12.62 -1.89 21.57
CA TRP A 698 13.73 -0.97 21.37
C TRP A 698 13.49 0.37 22.06
N SER A 699 12.27 0.65 22.55
CA SER A 699 11.91 1.89 23.24
C SER A 699 12.35 3.16 22.49
N SER A 700 12.28 3.15 21.16
CA SER A 700 12.76 4.25 20.29
C SER A 700 12.08 5.58 20.56
N ALA A 701 10.80 5.57 20.90
CA ALA A 701 10.08 6.77 21.31
C ALA A 701 10.63 7.32 22.63
N ASP A 702 10.84 6.45 23.61
CA ASP A 702 11.37 6.86 24.90
C ASP A 702 12.78 7.42 24.76
N TRP A 703 13.59 6.82 23.88
CA TRP A 703 14.89 7.35 23.52
C TRP A 703 14.78 8.73 22.85
N VAL A 704 13.95 8.91 21.83
CA VAL A 704 13.76 10.22 21.14
C VAL A 704 13.47 11.37 22.11
N PHE A 705 12.70 11.12 23.17
CA PHE A 705 12.33 12.14 24.16
C PHE A 705 13.27 12.21 25.39
N ALA A 706 14.24 11.30 25.50
CA ALA A 706 15.11 11.19 26.67
C ALA A 706 16.02 12.41 26.90
N ASN A 707 16.46 13.09 25.84
CA ASN A 707 17.25 14.32 25.96
C ASN A 707 16.46 15.46 26.63
N VAL A 708 15.14 15.51 26.42
CA VAL A 708 14.26 16.51 27.02
C VAL A 708 13.97 16.16 28.49
N ALA A 709 13.62 14.90 28.76
CA ALA A 709 13.34 14.46 30.13
C ALA A 709 14.60 14.51 31.03
N PHE A 710 15.75 14.11 30.48
CA PHE A 710 17.02 13.89 31.20
C PHE A 710 18.18 14.67 30.54
N PRO A 711 18.15 16.01 30.56
CA PRO A 711 19.22 16.82 29.99
C PRO A 711 20.54 16.55 30.74
N GLY A 712 21.64 16.38 30.01
CA GLY A 712 22.97 16.13 30.59
C GLY A 712 23.32 14.66 30.84
N HIS A 713 22.41 13.70 30.60
CA HIS A 713 22.77 12.29 30.51
C HIS A 713 23.59 12.06 29.24
N ALA A 714 24.93 12.13 29.35
CA ALA A 714 25.89 11.99 28.27
C ALA A 714 25.91 10.57 27.71
N GLN A 715 24.93 10.23 26.89
CA GLN A 715 24.87 8.99 26.15
C GLN A 715 25.59 9.18 24.81
N ARG A 716 26.34 8.17 24.36
CA ARG A 716 26.81 8.10 22.96
C ARG A 716 25.62 7.64 22.10
N PRO A 717 24.97 8.52 21.32
CA PRO A 717 23.79 8.15 20.53
C PRO A 717 24.06 6.95 19.61
N GLY A 718 25.30 6.85 19.11
CA GLY A 718 25.78 5.75 18.27
C GLY A 718 25.51 4.37 18.85
N ARG A 719 25.82 4.12 20.14
CA ARG A 719 25.67 2.76 20.72
C ARG A 719 24.23 2.30 20.78
N TYR A 720 23.29 3.20 21.11
CA TYR A 720 21.87 2.87 21.07
C TYR A 720 21.42 2.57 19.64
N LEU A 721 21.77 3.44 18.70
CA LEU A 721 21.42 3.29 17.29
C LEU A 721 22.01 2.03 16.67
N ASP A 722 23.22 1.62 17.06
CA ASP A 722 23.86 0.38 16.64
C ASP A 722 23.04 -0.84 17.09
N ILE A 723 22.59 -0.86 18.36
CA ILE A 723 21.75 -1.94 18.91
C ILE A 723 20.41 -2.01 18.15
N VAL A 724 19.73 -0.88 17.94
CA VAL A 724 18.43 -0.85 17.26
C VAL A 724 18.57 -1.24 15.79
N ARG A 725 19.64 -0.79 15.12
CA ARG A 725 19.94 -1.15 13.73
C ARG A 725 20.22 -2.64 13.59
N ALA A 726 21.03 -3.22 14.48
CA ALA A 726 21.29 -4.65 14.50
C ALA A 726 20.00 -5.46 14.73
N GLY A 727 19.09 -4.95 15.58
CA GLY A 727 17.86 -5.64 15.96
C GLY A 727 16.62 -5.40 15.14
N THR A 728 16.68 -4.55 14.12
CA THR A 728 15.52 -4.22 13.28
C THR A 728 15.82 -4.54 11.82
N PRO A 729 15.41 -5.72 11.32
CA PRO A 729 15.60 -6.09 9.92
C PRO A 729 15.06 -5.02 8.96
N GLY A 730 15.88 -4.60 8.00
CA GLY A 730 15.51 -3.58 7.02
C GLY A 730 15.57 -2.12 7.53
N LEU A 731 16.11 -1.87 8.74
CA LEU A 731 16.42 -0.52 9.22
C LEU A 731 17.77 -0.06 8.63
N GLY A 732 17.72 0.77 7.60
CA GLY A 732 18.88 1.32 6.92
C GLY A 732 19.46 2.55 7.62
N ALA A 733 20.56 3.08 7.06
CA ALA A 733 21.22 4.28 7.57
C ALA A 733 20.26 5.48 7.63
N ARG A 734 19.39 5.63 6.63
CA ARG A 734 18.40 6.71 6.57
C ARG A 734 17.41 6.69 7.71
N GLN A 735 16.89 5.53 8.08
CA GLN A 735 15.96 5.42 9.22
C GLN A 735 16.64 5.69 10.56
N VAL A 736 17.92 5.33 10.68
CA VAL A 736 18.74 5.67 11.85
C VAL A 736 18.93 7.19 11.96
N GLU A 737 19.22 7.88 10.85
CA GLU A 737 19.25 9.35 10.80
C GLU A 737 17.90 9.95 11.20
N GLU A 738 16.79 9.42 10.71
CA GLU A 738 15.43 9.90 11.07
C GLU A 738 15.13 9.79 12.56
N LEU A 739 15.58 8.73 13.24
CA LEU A 739 15.48 8.61 14.70
C LEU A 739 16.30 9.70 15.41
N GLN A 740 17.50 10.00 14.91
CA GLN A 740 18.35 11.05 15.46
C GLN A 740 17.73 12.43 15.25
N GLU A 741 17.22 12.73 14.06
CA GLU A 741 16.53 14.01 13.76
C GLU A 741 15.29 14.23 14.63
N MET A 742 14.49 13.18 14.85
CA MET A 742 13.35 13.26 15.79
C MET A 742 13.82 13.54 17.21
N ARG A 743 14.94 12.95 17.63
CA ARG A 743 15.55 13.24 18.94
C ARG A 743 16.01 14.69 19.03
N ASP A 744 16.62 15.22 17.99
CA ASP A 744 17.16 16.59 17.98
C ASP A 744 16.02 17.63 18.01
N THR A 745 14.90 17.33 17.36
CA THR A 745 13.72 18.22 17.30
C THR A 745 12.71 18.02 18.44
N SER A 746 12.85 16.98 19.27
CA SER A 746 11.87 16.65 20.32
C SER A 746 11.71 17.74 21.39
N SER A 747 12.79 18.48 21.71
CA SER A 747 12.73 19.60 22.67
C SER A 747 11.83 20.73 22.20
N ALA A 748 11.92 21.09 20.91
CA ALA A 748 11.09 22.15 20.34
C ALA A 748 9.61 21.76 20.33
N PHE A 749 9.33 20.48 20.03
CA PHE A 749 7.97 19.96 20.10
C PHE A 749 7.40 19.98 21.52
N VAL A 750 8.16 19.51 22.52
CA VAL A 750 7.70 19.48 23.93
C VAL A 750 7.43 20.89 24.45
N ASP A 751 8.29 21.86 24.12
CA ASP A 751 8.09 23.26 24.47
C ASP A 751 6.82 23.85 23.87
N TRP A 752 6.59 23.56 22.59
CA TRP A 752 5.39 23.99 21.89
C TRP A 752 4.13 23.35 22.47
N ALA A 753 4.14 22.03 22.70
CA ALA A 753 3.01 21.28 23.26
C ALA A 753 2.68 21.75 24.68
N ALA A 754 3.69 21.93 25.54
CA ALA A 754 3.51 22.47 26.89
C ALA A 754 2.90 23.87 26.86
N SER A 755 3.39 24.75 25.98
CA SER A 755 2.86 26.11 25.83
C SER A 755 1.39 26.11 25.35
N ARG A 756 1.03 25.20 24.43
CA ARG A 756 -0.34 25.04 23.96
C ARG A 756 -1.27 24.58 25.09
N ILE A 757 -0.88 23.55 25.84
CA ILE A 757 -1.67 23.05 26.97
C ILE A 757 -1.84 24.13 28.06
N LEU A 758 -0.76 24.86 28.38
CA LEU A 758 -0.80 25.92 29.38
C LEU A 758 -1.66 27.13 28.97
N SER A 759 -1.92 27.31 27.67
CA SER A 759 -2.82 28.38 27.20
C SER A 759 -4.27 28.20 27.66
N CYS A 760 -4.67 26.98 28.03
CA CYS A 760 -5.97 26.69 28.65
C CYS A 760 -6.04 27.04 30.14
N GLN A 761 -4.92 27.50 30.73
CA GLN A 761 -4.75 27.80 32.15
C GLN A 761 -5.11 26.62 33.09
N PRO A 762 -4.58 25.41 32.85
CA PRO A 762 -4.94 24.24 33.63
C PRO A 762 -4.47 24.36 35.09
N ARG A 763 -5.24 23.76 36.00
CA ARG A 763 -4.81 23.51 37.39
C ARG A 763 -4.19 22.13 37.54
N ILE A 764 -4.65 21.18 36.73
CA ILE A 764 -4.19 19.80 36.69
C ILE A 764 -3.81 19.45 35.25
N VAL A 765 -2.64 18.84 35.06
CA VAL A 765 -2.28 18.18 33.78
C VAL A 765 -1.98 16.71 34.02
N GLY A 766 -2.79 15.85 33.42
CA GLY A 766 -2.65 14.40 33.46
C GLY A 766 -2.10 13.84 32.15
N THR A 767 -1.24 12.83 32.21
CA THR A 767 -0.84 12.05 31.03
C THR A 767 -1.24 10.59 31.19
N THR A 768 -1.71 9.98 30.10
CA THR A 768 -1.74 8.51 30.01
C THR A 768 -0.42 8.02 29.42
N SER A 769 0.09 6.91 29.95
CA SER A 769 1.35 6.31 29.53
C SER A 769 1.20 4.80 29.41
N THR A 770 1.12 4.33 28.16
CA THR A 770 1.05 2.91 27.82
C THR A 770 2.21 2.56 26.87
N PHE A 771 2.94 1.48 27.16
CA PHE A 771 4.07 1.01 26.34
C PHE A 771 5.15 2.09 26.12
N ARG A 772 5.34 2.57 24.88
CA ARG A 772 6.39 3.52 24.45
C ARG A 772 6.10 4.99 24.78
N GLN A 773 5.19 5.28 25.71
CA GLN A 773 4.76 6.64 26.04
C GLN A 773 5.38 7.19 27.35
N HIS A 774 6.24 6.42 28.03
CA HIS A 774 6.69 6.76 29.38
C HIS A 774 7.56 8.03 29.40
N VAL A 775 8.66 8.06 28.65
CA VAL A 775 9.56 9.22 28.62
C VAL A 775 8.95 10.42 27.88
N PRO A 776 8.19 10.27 26.77
CA PRO A 776 7.44 11.38 26.20
C PRO A 776 6.54 12.07 27.24
N ALA A 777 5.81 11.31 28.06
CA ALA A 777 4.99 11.85 29.13
C ALA A 777 5.82 12.52 30.24
N LEU A 778 6.93 11.91 30.68
CA LEU A 778 7.84 12.53 31.65
C LEU A 778 8.41 13.86 31.14
N ALA A 779 8.80 13.94 29.87
CA ALA A 779 9.33 15.15 29.24
C ALA A 779 8.30 16.28 29.25
N LEU A 780 7.05 16.00 28.86
CA LEU A 780 5.98 17.00 28.88
C LEU A 780 5.65 17.46 30.31
N LEU A 781 5.45 16.54 31.25
CA LEU A 781 5.12 16.89 32.64
C LEU A 781 6.23 17.71 33.30
N LYS A 782 7.50 17.35 33.06
CA LYS A 782 8.65 18.13 33.50
C LYS A 782 8.61 19.54 32.94
N ARG A 783 8.40 19.68 31.64
CA ARG A 783 8.39 20.98 30.98
C ARG A 783 7.24 21.86 31.44
N ILE A 784 6.05 21.29 31.65
CA ILE A 784 4.90 21.99 32.25
C ILE A 784 5.24 22.47 33.66
N ARG A 785 5.89 21.63 34.47
CA ARG A 785 6.30 22.00 35.82
C ARG A 785 7.32 23.15 35.86
N GLU A 786 8.24 23.18 34.90
CA GLU A 786 9.22 24.27 34.75
C GLU A 786 8.55 25.59 34.33
N LEU A 787 7.63 25.55 33.37
CA LEU A 787 6.96 26.74 32.85
C LEU A 787 5.85 27.27 33.77
N ALA A 788 5.19 26.38 34.52
CA ALA A 788 4.09 26.72 35.41
C ALA A 788 4.16 25.91 36.72
N PRO A 789 4.98 26.34 37.71
CA PRO A 789 5.19 25.63 38.96
C PRO A 789 3.95 25.44 39.84
N GLY A 790 2.83 26.12 39.55
CA GLY A 790 1.56 25.97 40.25
C GLY A 790 0.66 24.85 39.73
N VAL A 791 0.97 24.26 38.56
CA VAL A 791 0.15 23.18 37.95
C VAL A 791 0.48 21.85 38.61
N THR A 792 -0.53 21.11 39.06
CA THR A 792 -0.35 19.75 39.58
C THR A 792 -0.29 18.76 38.44
N THR A 793 0.72 17.89 38.45
CA THR A 793 0.94 16.88 37.40
C THR A 793 0.49 15.49 37.84
N ILE A 794 -0.19 14.77 36.95
CA ILE A 794 -0.68 13.41 37.19
C ILE A 794 -0.21 12.49 36.07
N MET A 795 0.12 11.25 36.41
CA MET A 795 0.45 10.22 35.43
C MET A 795 -0.31 8.92 35.73
N GLY A 796 -0.87 8.29 34.69
CA GLY A 796 -1.57 7.01 34.80
C GLY A 796 -1.37 6.16 33.54
N GLY A 797 -2.09 5.04 33.45
CA GLY A 797 -1.98 4.07 32.34
C GLY A 797 -1.09 2.89 32.67
N ALA A 798 -0.90 1.97 31.72
CA ALA A 798 -0.29 0.66 31.97
C ALA A 798 1.15 0.72 32.53
N ASN A 799 1.92 1.75 32.17
CA ASN A 799 3.28 1.93 32.71
C ASN A 799 3.29 2.42 34.17
N CYS A 800 2.13 2.72 34.75
CA CYS A 800 1.98 3.15 36.14
C CYS A 800 1.45 2.02 37.04
N GLU A 801 1.28 0.80 36.52
CA GLU A 801 0.80 -0.33 37.30
C GLU A 801 1.79 -0.70 38.41
N THR A 802 1.27 -0.80 39.63
CA THR A 802 1.92 -1.29 40.85
C THR A 802 3.35 -0.75 41.07
N THR A 803 4.36 -1.63 41.11
CA THR A 803 5.77 -1.26 41.29
C THR A 803 6.28 -0.27 40.24
N MET A 804 5.77 -0.31 39.00
CA MET A 804 6.17 0.64 37.96
C MET A 804 5.70 2.05 38.32
N GLY A 805 4.44 2.22 38.70
CA GLY A 805 3.93 3.52 39.16
C GLY A 805 4.65 4.05 40.39
N ARG A 806 4.92 3.17 41.38
CA ARG A 806 5.70 3.53 42.58
C ARG A 806 7.11 4.00 42.20
N THR A 807 7.76 3.28 41.31
CA THR A 807 9.13 3.60 40.88
C THR A 807 9.17 4.89 40.06
N THR A 808 8.18 5.14 39.20
CA THR A 808 8.01 6.40 38.47
C THR A 808 7.84 7.57 39.44
N HIS A 809 6.90 7.48 40.39
CA HIS A 809 6.67 8.54 41.38
C HIS A 809 7.90 8.80 42.26
N ARG A 810 8.63 7.75 42.64
CA ARG A 810 9.85 7.84 43.45
C ARG A 810 11.02 8.46 42.70
N SER A 811 11.19 8.11 41.42
CA SER A 811 12.37 8.49 40.63
C SER A 811 12.24 9.86 39.97
N PHE A 812 11.02 10.34 39.75
CA PHE A 812 10.75 11.59 39.01
C PHE A 812 9.89 12.55 39.84
N PRO A 813 10.50 13.41 40.69
CA PRO A 813 9.79 14.25 41.64
C PRO A 813 8.82 15.28 41.04
N TRP A 814 9.00 15.63 39.76
CA TRP A 814 8.12 16.54 39.02
C TRP A 814 6.81 15.89 38.58
N VAL A 815 6.63 14.58 38.77
CA VAL A 815 5.34 13.90 38.64
C VAL A 815 4.71 13.88 40.04
N ASP A 816 3.75 14.75 40.28
CA ASP A 816 3.19 14.96 41.64
C ASP A 816 2.34 13.76 42.07
N PHE A 817 1.47 13.25 41.20
CA PHE A 817 0.62 12.11 41.48
C PHE A 817 0.77 11.01 40.43
N VAL A 818 0.78 9.75 40.85
CA VAL A 818 0.75 8.59 39.94
C VAL A 818 -0.40 7.66 40.34
N VAL A 819 -1.27 7.34 39.38
CA VAL A 819 -2.40 6.42 39.58
C VAL A 819 -2.02 5.04 39.07
N SER A 820 -2.09 4.04 39.96
CA SER A 820 -1.84 2.63 39.68
C SER A 820 -3.16 1.85 39.66
N GLY A 821 -3.48 1.20 38.54
CA GLY A 821 -4.71 0.42 38.36
C GLY A 821 -5.87 1.18 37.73
N ASP A 822 -7.10 0.77 38.03
CA ASP A 822 -8.33 1.28 37.43
C ASP A 822 -8.66 2.69 37.96
N GLY A 823 -8.43 3.72 37.14
CA GLY A 823 -8.62 5.13 37.54
C GLY A 823 -10.08 5.60 37.62
N ASP A 824 -11.03 4.89 37.00
CA ASP A 824 -12.40 5.38 36.77
C ASP A 824 -13.15 5.71 38.05
N GLY A 825 -13.04 4.84 39.05
CA GLY A 825 -13.76 4.98 40.32
C GLY A 825 -13.21 6.06 41.23
N LEU A 826 -11.97 6.50 41.02
CA LEU A 826 -11.28 7.44 41.92
C LEU A 826 -10.95 8.79 41.26
N ILE A 827 -10.92 8.89 39.93
CA ILE A 827 -10.37 10.07 39.24
C ILE A 827 -11.12 11.36 39.61
N SER A 828 -12.44 11.30 39.73
CA SER A 828 -13.28 12.45 40.07
C SER A 828 -13.00 12.95 41.49
N GLY A 829 -12.99 12.03 42.47
CA GLY A 829 -12.63 12.35 43.85
C GLY A 829 -11.20 12.88 43.97
N LEU A 830 -10.25 12.20 43.34
CA LEU A 830 -8.84 12.60 43.32
C LEU A 830 -8.66 14.01 42.74
N CYS A 831 -9.29 14.32 41.60
CA CYS A 831 -9.20 15.65 40.99
C CYS A 831 -9.81 16.73 41.90
N ARG A 832 -10.96 16.48 42.53
CA ARG A 832 -11.55 17.40 43.51
C ARG A 832 -10.63 17.64 44.71
N ASP A 833 -10.01 16.59 45.24
CA ASP A 833 -9.15 16.69 46.42
C ASP A 833 -7.82 17.39 46.05
N ILE A 834 -7.29 17.17 44.85
CA ILE A 834 -6.14 17.92 44.31
C ILE A 834 -6.49 19.41 44.10
N LEU A 835 -7.69 19.72 43.59
CA LEU A 835 -8.11 21.11 43.43
C LEU A 835 -8.26 21.83 44.79
N THR A 836 -8.56 21.09 45.85
CA THR A 836 -8.73 21.59 47.22
C THR A 836 -7.40 21.74 47.96
N HIS A 837 -6.59 20.68 47.97
CA HIS A 837 -5.36 20.58 48.78
C HIS A 837 -4.08 20.83 47.99
N GLY A 838 -4.13 20.84 46.66
CA GLY A 838 -2.94 20.92 45.82
C GLY A 838 -2.03 19.71 46.04
N ARG A 839 -0.74 19.98 46.24
CA ARG A 839 0.29 18.95 46.50
C ARG A 839 0.42 18.59 47.97
N ASP A 840 -0.19 19.38 48.85
CA ASP A 840 -0.14 19.23 50.30
C ASP A 840 -1.31 18.36 50.80
N MET A 841 -1.77 17.43 49.96
CA MET A 841 -2.82 16.47 50.29
C MET A 841 -2.40 15.62 51.51
N PRO A 842 -3.20 15.58 52.59
CA PRO A 842 -2.91 14.75 53.75
C PRO A 842 -2.97 13.26 53.36
N VAL A 843 -2.14 12.42 54.00
CA VAL A 843 -2.01 11.00 53.62
C VAL A 843 -3.35 10.25 53.75
N GLU A 844 -4.20 10.65 54.69
CA GLU A 844 -5.52 10.08 54.92
C GLU A 844 -6.51 10.37 53.77
N ALA A 845 -6.26 11.41 52.98
CA ALA A 845 -7.06 11.76 51.81
C ALA A 845 -6.53 11.11 50.51
N VAL A 846 -5.36 10.48 50.54
CA VAL A 846 -4.79 9.84 49.33
C VAL A 846 -5.51 8.50 49.09
N PRO A 847 -6.19 8.32 47.94
CA PRO A 847 -6.88 7.05 47.66
C PRO A 847 -5.92 5.87 47.52
N VAL A 848 -6.39 4.67 47.85
CA VAL A 848 -5.63 3.43 47.63
C VAL A 848 -5.30 3.29 46.13
N GLY A 849 -4.03 3.00 45.82
CA GLY A 849 -3.53 2.92 44.45
C GLY A 849 -3.06 4.25 43.87
N VAL A 850 -3.06 5.34 44.64
CA VAL A 850 -2.49 6.63 44.25
C VAL A 850 -1.20 6.91 45.01
N TRP A 851 -0.15 7.27 44.28
CA TRP A 851 1.09 7.76 44.85
C TRP A 851 1.08 9.29 44.82
N ALA A 852 1.23 9.92 45.99
CA ALA A 852 1.19 11.38 46.17
C ALA A 852 2.49 11.89 46.81
N PRO A 853 2.78 13.20 46.77
CA PRO A 853 4.04 13.76 47.27
C PRO A 853 4.33 13.40 48.73
N VAL A 854 3.31 13.31 49.57
CA VAL A 854 3.41 12.90 50.99
C VAL A 854 4.07 11.53 51.18
N HIS A 855 3.88 10.57 50.25
CA HIS A 855 4.51 9.24 50.34
C HIS A 855 6.04 9.28 50.21
N ARG A 856 6.61 10.36 49.67
CA ARG A 856 8.08 10.53 49.62
C ARG A 856 8.67 10.80 51.01
N THR A 857 7.87 11.29 51.96
CA THR A 857 8.32 11.61 53.32
C THR A 857 7.84 10.59 54.34
N VAL A 858 6.57 10.17 54.30
CA VAL A 858 5.99 9.23 55.28
C VAL A 858 6.20 7.75 54.92
N GLY A 859 6.70 7.49 53.71
CA GLY A 859 6.86 6.14 53.16
C GLY A 859 5.73 5.72 52.23
N TYR A 860 5.98 4.67 51.44
CA TYR A 860 5.00 4.12 50.50
C TYR A 860 4.23 2.97 51.16
N PRO A 861 2.89 2.95 51.09
CA PRO A 861 2.10 1.85 51.64
C PRO A 861 2.36 0.55 50.86
N THR A 862 2.22 -0.58 51.57
CA THR A 862 2.36 -1.95 51.03
C THR A 862 1.02 -2.68 51.05
N SER A 863 0.89 -3.72 50.22
CA SER A 863 -0.28 -4.60 50.16
C SER A 863 0.14 -6.07 50.24
N ASP A 864 -0.82 -6.98 50.47
CA ASP A 864 -0.59 -8.45 50.51
C ASP A 864 -0.47 -9.10 49.12
N GLY A 865 -0.29 -8.31 48.04
CA GLY A 865 -0.19 -8.81 46.66
C GLY A 865 1.23 -9.26 46.24
N ASP A 866 1.34 -9.90 45.07
CA ASP A 866 2.59 -10.53 44.58
C ASP A 866 3.81 -9.58 44.53
N ASP A 867 3.61 -8.29 44.23
CA ASP A 867 4.67 -7.27 44.23
C ASP A 867 4.59 -6.25 45.39
N ALA A 868 3.74 -6.56 46.38
CA ALA A 868 3.46 -5.79 47.59
C ALA A 868 3.07 -4.32 47.37
N CYS A 869 2.55 -3.95 46.18
CA CYS A 869 2.09 -2.59 45.89
C CYS A 869 0.55 -2.51 45.83
N PRO A 870 -0.10 -1.61 46.58
CA PRO A 870 -1.53 -1.35 46.40
C PRO A 870 -1.84 -0.84 44.99
N ARG A 871 -2.99 -1.26 44.47
CA ARG A 871 -3.55 -0.84 43.18
C ARG A 871 -5.01 -0.46 43.34
N ALA A 872 -5.45 0.52 42.57
CA ALA A 872 -6.86 0.87 42.47
C ALA A 872 -7.59 -0.24 41.71
N THR A 873 -8.71 -0.69 42.27
CA THR A 873 -9.62 -1.63 41.64
C THR A 873 -11.02 -1.05 41.68
N HIS A 874 -11.64 -0.90 40.52
CA HIS A 874 -13.04 -0.52 40.44
C HIS A 874 -13.90 -1.78 40.22
N ILE A 875 -14.88 -2.00 41.09
CA ILE A 875 -15.81 -3.13 41.00
C ILE A 875 -17.25 -2.61 41.18
N PRO A 876 -18.16 -2.82 40.21
CA PRO A 876 -17.99 -3.34 38.85
C PRO A 876 -17.71 -2.23 37.81
N PRO A 877 -17.33 -2.54 36.54
CA PRO A 877 -17.37 -1.55 35.44
C PRO A 877 -18.79 -1.02 35.13
N ALA A 878 -19.80 -1.54 35.84
CA ALA A 878 -21.18 -1.08 35.78
C ALA A 878 -21.29 0.38 36.25
N GLY A 879 -21.95 1.22 35.45
CA GLY A 879 -22.14 2.65 35.76
C GLY A 879 -21.01 3.57 35.24
N THR A 880 -20.03 3.04 34.52
CA THR A 880 -19.13 3.87 33.69
C THR A 880 -19.88 4.39 32.45
N PRO A 881 -19.72 5.67 32.08
CA PRO A 881 -20.33 6.21 30.85
C PRO A 881 -19.61 5.67 29.59
N PRO A 882 -20.25 5.74 28.41
CA PRO A 882 -19.54 5.53 27.16
C PRO A 882 -18.36 6.52 27.02
N PRO A 883 -17.24 6.13 26.37
CA PRO A 883 -16.11 7.02 26.19
C PRO A 883 -16.44 8.20 25.26
N ASP A 884 -15.94 9.39 25.61
CA ASP A 884 -16.03 10.62 24.82
C ASP A 884 -14.77 10.80 23.95
N TYR A 885 -14.95 10.88 22.63
CA TYR A 885 -13.91 11.04 21.61
C TYR A 885 -14.05 12.35 20.83
N ASP A 886 -14.82 13.32 21.31
CA ASP A 886 -15.02 14.59 20.61
C ASP A 886 -13.69 15.30 20.35
N ASP A 887 -12.83 15.43 21.38
CA ASP A 887 -11.53 16.12 21.25
C ASP A 887 -10.60 15.40 20.26
N PHE A 888 -10.68 14.07 20.17
CA PHE A 888 -9.93 13.31 19.17
C PHE A 888 -10.36 13.70 17.76
N PHE A 889 -11.67 13.73 17.49
CA PHE A 889 -12.18 14.09 16.16
C PHE A 889 -11.92 15.56 15.84
N GLU A 890 -12.04 16.47 16.81
CA GLU A 890 -11.69 17.88 16.63
C GLU A 890 -10.21 18.08 16.28
N GLU A 891 -9.31 17.39 16.99
CA GLU A 891 -7.89 17.41 16.65
C GLU A 891 -7.61 16.74 15.31
N LEU A 892 -8.26 15.62 15.01
CA LEU A 892 -8.11 14.94 13.73
C LEU A 892 -8.55 15.85 12.57
N HIS A 893 -9.71 16.49 12.66
CA HIS A 893 -10.23 17.37 11.61
C HIS A 893 -9.41 18.66 11.43
N SER A 894 -8.71 19.11 12.48
CA SER A 894 -7.83 20.29 12.42
C SER A 894 -6.38 19.96 12.03
N ASN A 895 -6.00 18.68 12.04
CA ASN A 895 -4.67 18.21 11.68
C ASN A 895 -4.55 17.97 10.17
N VAL A 896 -3.46 18.42 9.54
CA VAL A 896 -3.24 18.24 8.09
C VAL A 896 -3.16 16.77 7.67
N LEU A 897 -2.80 15.86 8.59
CA LEU A 897 -2.74 14.42 8.37
C LEU A 897 -4.06 13.72 8.67
N GLY A 898 -5.00 14.37 9.36
CA GLY A 898 -6.22 13.71 9.83
C GLY A 898 -7.07 13.15 8.71
N GLN A 899 -6.92 13.72 7.53
CA GLN A 899 -7.56 13.25 6.35
C GLN A 899 -6.98 11.94 5.75
N LEU A 900 -5.73 11.60 6.08
CA LEU A 900 -5.06 10.34 5.70
C LEU A 900 -5.27 9.23 6.74
N ILE A 901 -5.93 9.54 7.85
CA ILE A 901 -6.12 8.66 9.00
C ILE A 901 -7.59 8.21 9.02
N GLN A 902 -7.83 6.90 8.95
CA GLN A 902 -9.17 6.31 9.11
C GLN A 902 -9.37 5.83 10.56
N PRO A 903 -10.20 6.50 11.38
CA PRO A 903 -10.35 6.13 12.78
C PRO A 903 -11.01 4.77 12.98
N GLY A 904 -10.53 4.03 13.98
CA GLY A 904 -11.22 2.87 14.57
C GLY A 904 -11.65 3.22 16.00
N LEU A 905 -12.93 3.06 16.29
CA LEU A 905 -13.50 3.43 17.59
C LEU A 905 -13.24 2.32 18.61
N LEU A 906 -12.98 2.68 19.87
CA LEU A 906 -12.72 1.72 20.94
C LEU A 906 -13.88 1.68 21.94
N VAL A 907 -14.25 0.49 22.40
CA VAL A 907 -15.23 0.28 23.48
C VAL A 907 -14.69 -0.80 24.44
N GLU A 908 -15.01 -0.68 25.71
CA GLU A 908 -14.68 -1.70 26.72
C GLU A 908 -15.97 -2.34 27.22
N THR A 909 -16.07 -3.66 27.05
CA THR A 909 -17.19 -4.44 27.59
C THR A 909 -16.77 -5.33 28.77
N SER A 910 -15.48 -5.59 28.95
CA SER A 910 -14.95 -6.29 30.12
C SER A 910 -13.51 -5.88 30.46
N ARG A 911 -13.13 -6.11 31.72
CA ARG A 911 -11.75 -6.03 32.21
C ARG A 911 -11.35 -7.33 32.89
N GLY A 912 -10.06 -7.62 32.87
CA GLY A 912 -9.55 -8.89 33.37
C GLY A 912 -9.51 -9.96 32.28
N CYS A 913 -9.34 -11.22 32.68
CA CYS A 913 -9.44 -12.36 31.78
C CYS A 913 -10.13 -13.51 32.51
N TRP A 914 -11.34 -13.90 32.08
CA TRP A 914 -12.09 -14.98 32.73
C TRP A 914 -11.34 -16.31 32.69
N TRP A 915 -10.53 -16.52 31.65
CA TRP A 915 -9.66 -17.69 31.56
C TRP A 915 -8.48 -17.54 32.52
N GLY A 916 -7.82 -16.39 32.53
CA GLY A 916 -6.66 -16.16 33.39
C GLY A 916 -6.99 -16.31 34.88
N GLN A 917 -8.21 -15.92 35.29
CA GLN A 917 -8.71 -16.13 36.66
C GLN A 917 -8.82 -17.61 37.04
N LYS A 918 -9.07 -18.50 36.08
CA LYS A 918 -9.11 -19.96 36.29
C LYS A 918 -7.73 -20.58 36.13
N GLN A 919 -7.02 -20.17 35.07
CA GLN A 919 -5.72 -20.69 34.67
C GLN A 919 -4.99 -19.64 33.82
N GLN A 920 -4.10 -18.86 34.45
CA GLN A 920 -3.28 -17.87 33.76
C GLN A 920 -2.36 -18.54 32.73
N CYS A 921 -2.36 -18.01 31.51
CA CYS A 921 -1.38 -18.40 30.48
C CYS A 921 0.02 -17.96 30.93
N THR A 922 1.02 -18.84 30.84
CA THR A 922 2.33 -18.62 31.47
C THR A 922 3.05 -17.35 31.02
N PHE A 923 2.83 -16.95 29.76
CA PHE A 923 3.43 -15.76 29.15
C PHE A 923 2.65 -14.45 29.34
N CYS A 924 1.38 -14.51 29.73
CA CYS A 924 0.50 -13.35 29.64
C CYS A 924 0.64 -12.44 30.87
N GLY A 925 1.14 -11.22 30.63
CA GLY A 925 1.22 -10.14 31.62
C GLY A 925 0.23 -8.99 31.39
N LEU A 926 -0.73 -9.14 30.47
CA LEU A 926 -1.62 -8.05 30.01
C LEU A 926 -2.54 -7.49 31.12
N THR A 927 -2.90 -8.31 32.11
CA THR A 927 -3.85 -7.93 33.17
C THR A 927 -3.17 -7.31 34.41
N GLY A 928 -1.87 -7.06 34.36
CA GLY A 928 -1.10 -6.64 35.54
C GLY A 928 -1.23 -7.63 36.70
N CYS A 929 -1.20 -7.14 37.94
CA CYS A 929 -1.51 -7.94 39.14
C CYS A 929 -3.02 -8.24 39.31
N GLY A 930 -3.89 -7.77 38.40
CA GLY A 930 -5.34 -7.77 38.57
C GLY A 930 -6.07 -8.86 37.81
N MET A 931 -5.93 -10.14 38.16
CA MET A 931 -6.51 -11.24 37.35
C MET A 931 -8.05 -11.37 37.41
N GLN A 932 -8.72 -10.69 38.35
CA GLN A 932 -10.17 -10.75 38.50
C GLN A 932 -10.89 -10.27 37.23
N TYR A 933 -11.77 -11.12 36.69
CA TYR A 933 -12.58 -10.82 35.53
C TYR A 933 -13.89 -10.13 35.90
N ARG A 934 -14.23 -9.07 35.17
CA ARG A 934 -15.44 -8.26 35.36
C ARG A 934 -15.97 -7.83 34.00
N ALA A 935 -17.25 -8.08 33.73
CA ALA A 935 -17.91 -7.68 32.48
C ALA A 935 -19.07 -6.71 32.77
N LYS A 936 -19.37 -5.84 31.80
CA LYS A 936 -20.56 -4.98 31.83
C LYS A 936 -21.83 -5.82 31.64
N GLY A 937 -22.92 -5.36 32.23
CA GLY A 937 -24.24 -5.98 32.02
C GLY A 937 -24.68 -5.85 30.54
N PRO A 938 -25.54 -6.75 30.04
CA PRO A 938 -25.91 -6.78 28.61
C PRO A 938 -26.51 -5.47 28.08
N ASP A 939 -27.36 -4.80 28.87
CA ASP A 939 -27.98 -3.52 28.46
C ASP A 939 -26.95 -2.40 28.30
N GLN A 940 -25.99 -2.32 29.21
CA GLN A 940 -24.91 -1.34 29.16
C GLN A 940 -23.99 -1.61 27.97
N ALA A 941 -23.57 -2.87 27.75
CA ALA A 941 -22.68 -3.21 26.64
C ALA A 941 -23.30 -2.86 25.27
N VAL A 942 -24.57 -3.23 25.05
CA VAL A 942 -25.28 -2.92 23.80
C VAL A 942 -25.48 -1.41 23.63
N SER A 943 -25.91 -0.72 24.69
CA SER A 943 -26.16 0.72 24.62
C SER A 943 -24.90 1.54 24.38
N GLU A 944 -23.76 1.17 24.97
CA GLU A 944 -22.49 1.85 24.74
C GLU A 944 -21.95 1.63 23.33
N ILE A 945 -21.96 0.38 22.82
CA ILE A 945 -21.57 0.09 21.43
C ILE A 945 -22.41 0.92 20.46
N ARG A 946 -23.74 0.95 20.68
CA ARG A 946 -24.66 1.75 19.87
C ARG A 946 -24.39 3.25 20.00
N HIS A 947 -24.19 3.76 21.21
CA HIS A 947 -23.94 5.17 21.46
C HIS A 947 -22.67 5.65 20.73
N VAL A 948 -21.57 4.91 20.87
CA VAL A 948 -20.30 5.25 20.21
C VAL A 948 -20.44 5.15 18.69
N TRP A 949 -21.14 4.13 18.18
CA TRP A 949 -21.43 4.00 16.76
C TRP A 949 -22.21 5.20 16.22
N GLU A 950 -23.38 5.48 16.80
CA GLU A 950 -24.30 6.52 16.33
C GLU A 950 -23.66 7.92 16.42
N ARG A 951 -22.89 8.19 17.47
CA ARG A 951 -22.26 9.50 17.69
C ARG A 951 -21.16 9.82 16.67
N TYR A 952 -20.37 8.83 16.26
CA TYR A 952 -19.14 9.07 15.50
C TYR A 952 -19.15 8.54 14.06
N ARG A 953 -20.08 7.66 13.67
CA ARG A 953 -20.17 7.10 12.29
C ARG A 953 -20.31 8.16 11.19
N GLY A 954 -20.85 9.34 11.51
CA GLY A 954 -21.01 10.46 10.57
C GLY A 954 -19.85 11.45 10.56
N ARG A 955 -18.79 11.25 11.36
CA ARG A 955 -17.67 12.20 11.50
C ARG A 955 -16.46 11.89 10.60
N GLY A 956 -16.61 11.01 9.62
CA GLY A 956 -15.59 10.65 8.63
C GLY A 956 -15.58 9.15 8.28
N PRO A 957 -14.77 8.73 7.30
CA PRO A 957 -14.64 7.31 6.95
C PRO A 957 -13.98 6.52 8.08
N LEU A 958 -14.70 5.56 8.66
CA LEU A 958 -14.18 4.66 9.69
C LEU A 958 -13.43 3.49 9.06
N ARG A 959 -12.43 2.97 9.78
CA ARG A 959 -11.66 1.80 9.37
C ARG A 959 -12.54 0.56 9.25
N ALA A 960 -12.18 -0.36 8.35
CA ALA A 960 -12.76 -1.71 8.30
C ALA A 960 -12.72 -2.36 9.69
N GLY A 961 -13.90 -2.70 10.24
CA GLY A 961 -14.04 -3.17 11.61
C GLY A 961 -14.59 -2.14 12.61
N GLY A 962 -14.96 -0.92 12.16
CA GLY A 962 -15.85 0.04 12.84
C GLY A 962 -15.53 0.34 14.31
N ILE A 963 -15.95 -0.57 15.19
CA ILE A 963 -15.69 -0.57 16.63
C ILE A 963 -14.87 -1.81 17.02
N ALA A 964 -13.73 -1.57 17.67
CA ALA A 964 -12.93 -2.62 18.30
C ALA A 964 -13.17 -2.63 19.81
N THR A 965 -13.53 -3.81 20.35
CA THR A 965 -13.53 -3.98 21.80
C THR A 965 -12.11 -4.15 22.31
N VAL A 966 -11.81 -3.59 23.48
CA VAL A 966 -10.49 -3.69 24.14
C VAL A 966 -10.41 -4.83 25.14
N ASP A 967 -11.42 -5.70 25.15
CA ASP A 967 -11.52 -6.87 26.00
C ASP A 967 -10.40 -7.87 25.71
N ASN A 968 -9.71 -8.36 26.74
CA ASN A 968 -8.69 -9.41 26.59
C ASN A 968 -9.26 -10.72 26.03
N VAL A 969 -10.55 -10.97 26.26
CA VAL A 969 -11.29 -12.13 25.75
C VAL A 969 -12.79 -11.88 25.89
N LEU A 970 -13.55 -12.17 24.84
CA LEU A 970 -15.01 -12.09 24.85
C LEU A 970 -15.62 -12.89 26.01
N ALA A 971 -16.61 -12.27 26.67
CA ALA A 971 -17.38 -12.89 27.75
C ALA A 971 -18.19 -14.10 27.24
N PRO A 972 -18.08 -15.28 27.86
CA PRO A 972 -18.88 -16.44 27.47
C PRO A 972 -20.40 -16.19 27.58
N GLU A 973 -20.81 -15.38 28.55
CA GLU A 973 -22.22 -15.06 28.81
C GLU A 973 -22.83 -14.19 27.69
N TYR A 974 -22.00 -13.52 26.88
CA TYR A 974 -22.46 -12.61 25.82
C TYR A 974 -23.05 -13.35 24.61
N PHE A 975 -22.70 -14.62 24.39
CA PHE A 975 -23.35 -15.45 23.37
C PHE A 975 -24.85 -15.61 23.63
N GLY A 976 -25.26 -15.71 24.90
CA GLY A 976 -26.67 -15.82 25.28
C GLY A 976 -27.38 -14.48 25.56
N SER A 977 -26.66 -13.34 25.53
CA SER A 977 -27.21 -12.08 26.04
C SER A 977 -26.93 -10.86 25.17
N VAL A 978 -25.68 -10.59 24.80
CA VAL A 978 -25.28 -9.38 24.05
C VAL A 978 -25.33 -9.62 22.54
N LEU A 979 -24.72 -10.70 22.05
CA LEU A 979 -24.65 -10.99 20.61
C LEU A 979 -26.03 -11.12 19.95
N PRO A 980 -27.04 -11.79 20.56
CA PRO A 980 -28.38 -11.83 19.97
C PRO A 980 -29.00 -10.44 19.81
N ARG A 981 -28.82 -9.56 20.81
CA ARG A 981 -29.36 -8.19 20.77
C ARG A 981 -28.68 -7.32 19.73
N LEU A 982 -27.38 -7.52 19.51
CA LEU A 982 -26.64 -6.87 18.43
C LEU A 982 -27.08 -7.41 17.06
N ALA A 983 -27.40 -8.70 16.96
CA ALA A 983 -27.92 -9.33 15.74
C ALA A 983 -29.30 -8.80 15.34
N ASP A 984 -30.10 -8.31 16.29
CA ASP A 984 -31.42 -7.72 16.06
C ASP A 984 -31.39 -6.23 15.64
N LEU A 985 -30.22 -5.58 15.61
CA LEU A 985 -30.12 -4.18 15.16
C LEU A 985 -30.31 -4.06 13.64
N ASP A 986 -31.11 -3.09 13.19
CA ASP A 986 -31.31 -2.82 11.75
C ASP A 986 -30.01 -2.37 11.07
N GLU A 987 -29.29 -1.43 11.69
CA GLU A 987 -27.98 -0.96 11.26
C GLU A 987 -26.91 -1.37 12.27
N LYS A 988 -26.01 -2.27 11.87
CA LYS A 988 -25.00 -2.85 12.74
C LYS A 988 -23.61 -2.26 12.46
N PRO A 989 -22.81 -1.92 13.49
CA PRO A 989 -21.39 -1.65 13.29
C PRO A 989 -20.66 -2.94 12.92
N ALA A 990 -19.61 -2.81 12.10
CA ALA A 990 -18.61 -3.85 12.01
C ALA A 990 -17.86 -3.91 13.36
N LEU A 991 -17.78 -5.09 13.97
CA LEU A 991 -17.18 -5.29 15.30
C LEU A 991 -15.92 -6.15 15.24
N PHE A 992 -15.01 -5.87 16.18
CA PHE A 992 -13.86 -6.71 16.51
C PHE A 992 -13.90 -7.20 17.97
N TYR A 993 -13.53 -8.47 18.19
CA TYR A 993 -13.34 -9.09 19.50
C TYR A 993 -12.11 -10.01 19.55
N GLU A 994 -11.46 -10.11 20.70
CA GLU A 994 -10.53 -11.20 21.01
C GLU A 994 -11.26 -12.44 21.54
N VAL A 995 -10.90 -13.63 21.06
CA VAL A 995 -11.55 -14.88 21.43
C VAL A 995 -10.55 -16.02 21.64
N ARG A 996 -10.97 -17.05 22.37
CA ARG A 996 -10.21 -18.31 22.49
C ARG A 996 -10.48 -19.23 21.29
N ALA A 997 -9.52 -20.08 20.96
CA ALA A 997 -9.68 -21.11 19.92
C ALA A 997 -10.71 -22.21 20.25
N THR A 998 -11.32 -22.18 21.44
CA THR A 998 -12.29 -23.18 21.91
C THR A 998 -13.70 -23.02 21.34
N LEU A 999 -13.99 -21.91 20.65
CA LEU A 999 -15.32 -21.69 20.08
C LEU A 999 -15.69 -22.80 19.08
N ASP A 1000 -16.98 -23.13 19.04
CA ASP A 1000 -17.55 -24.00 18.02
C ASP A 1000 -18.12 -23.19 16.85
N ARG A 1001 -18.74 -23.89 15.89
CA ARG A 1001 -19.32 -23.24 14.71
C ARG A 1001 -20.53 -22.35 15.05
N SER A 1002 -21.40 -22.76 15.97
CA SER A 1002 -22.60 -21.98 16.29
C SER A 1002 -22.25 -20.66 16.99
N HIS A 1003 -21.19 -20.66 17.82
CA HIS A 1003 -20.62 -19.43 18.37
C HIS A 1003 -20.13 -18.48 17.26
N LEU A 1004 -19.43 -18.98 16.24
CA LEU A 1004 -18.98 -18.13 15.12
C LEU A 1004 -20.14 -17.63 14.26
N GLU A 1005 -21.20 -18.43 14.08
CA GLU A 1005 -22.41 -17.99 13.40
C GLU A 1005 -23.10 -16.85 14.17
N GLN A 1006 -23.18 -16.94 15.50
CA GLN A 1006 -23.69 -15.84 16.34
C GLN A 1006 -22.84 -14.57 16.23
N LEU A 1007 -21.51 -14.72 16.21
CA LEU A 1007 -20.59 -13.58 16.01
C LEU A 1007 -20.85 -12.90 14.65
N HIS A 1008 -20.96 -13.69 13.57
CA HIS A 1008 -21.28 -13.19 12.24
C HIS A 1008 -22.61 -12.43 12.23
N LEU A 1009 -23.67 -13.02 12.79
CA LEU A 1009 -24.99 -12.40 12.86
C LEU A 1009 -25.00 -11.10 13.67
N ALA A 1010 -24.17 -11.01 14.72
CA ALA A 1010 -24.03 -9.82 15.56
C ALA A 1010 -23.21 -8.68 14.91
N GLY A 1011 -22.71 -8.85 13.67
CA GLY A 1011 -21.87 -7.86 12.99
C GLY A 1011 -20.38 -7.97 13.30
N VAL A 1012 -19.93 -9.05 13.97
CA VAL A 1012 -18.50 -9.30 14.20
C VAL A 1012 -17.86 -9.81 12.91
N THR A 1013 -17.05 -8.96 12.30
CA THR A 1013 -16.42 -9.21 10.99
C THR A 1013 -14.95 -9.59 11.13
N TRP A 1014 -14.34 -9.29 12.27
CA TRP A 1014 -12.95 -9.58 12.57
C TRP A 1014 -12.80 -10.08 14.01
N ILE A 1015 -12.02 -11.13 14.21
CA ILE A 1015 -11.64 -11.62 15.53
C ILE A 1015 -10.13 -11.80 15.63
N GLN A 1016 -9.59 -11.65 16.83
CA GLN A 1016 -8.26 -12.16 17.16
C GLN A 1016 -8.41 -13.49 17.90
N VAL A 1017 -7.87 -14.56 17.32
CA VAL A 1017 -7.92 -15.89 17.93
C VAL A 1017 -6.63 -16.12 18.68
N GLY A 1018 -6.73 -16.42 19.98
CA GLY A 1018 -5.59 -16.85 20.78
C GLY A 1018 -5.13 -18.26 20.41
N VAL A 1019 -4.39 -18.38 19.30
CA VAL A 1019 -3.78 -19.62 18.79
C VAL A 1019 -2.47 -19.91 19.53
N GLU A 1020 -1.50 -18.99 19.45
CA GLU A 1020 -0.15 -19.01 20.05
C GLU A 1020 0.77 -20.16 19.66
N SER A 1021 0.25 -21.35 19.41
CA SER A 1021 0.99 -22.45 18.83
C SER A 1021 0.03 -23.38 18.10
N LEU A 1022 0.59 -24.10 17.15
CA LEU A 1022 -0.09 -25.15 16.42
C LEU A 1022 0.42 -26.54 16.85
N HIS A 1023 1.09 -26.63 18.01
CA HIS A 1023 1.53 -27.88 18.63
C HIS A 1023 0.92 -28.03 20.02
N THR A 1024 0.31 -29.18 20.33
CA THR A 1024 -0.49 -29.35 21.56
C THR A 1024 0.37 -29.29 22.82
N GLU A 1025 1.58 -29.82 22.77
CA GLU A 1025 2.55 -29.87 23.85
C GLU A 1025 3.10 -28.47 24.17
N ALA A 1026 3.35 -27.66 23.13
CA ALA A 1026 3.69 -26.25 23.31
C ALA A 1026 2.53 -25.45 23.95
N LEU A 1027 1.29 -25.73 23.55
CA LEU A 1027 0.10 -25.12 24.17
C LEU A 1027 -0.09 -25.55 25.63
N ALA A 1028 0.31 -26.77 25.97
CA ALA A 1028 0.33 -27.27 27.34
C ALA A 1028 1.35 -26.51 28.20
N LEU A 1029 2.57 -26.27 27.69
CA LEU A 1029 3.56 -25.41 28.37
C LEU A 1029 3.04 -24.00 28.63
N MET A 1030 2.24 -23.46 27.71
CA MET A 1030 1.64 -22.14 27.85
C MET A 1030 0.48 -22.08 28.85
N HIS A 1031 0.00 -23.23 29.35
CA HIS A 1031 -1.29 -23.34 30.05
C HIS A 1031 -2.45 -22.71 29.25
N LYS A 1032 -2.41 -22.84 27.91
CA LYS A 1032 -3.41 -22.20 27.05
C LYS A 1032 -4.78 -22.85 27.22
N GLY A 1033 -4.84 -24.14 27.56
CA GLY A 1033 -6.09 -24.90 27.73
C GLY A 1033 -6.80 -25.17 26.41
N THR A 1034 -6.03 -25.35 25.33
CA THR A 1034 -6.48 -25.63 23.97
C THR A 1034 -5.54 -26.62 23.28
N ALA A 1035 -6.05 -27.37 22.31
CA ALA A 1035 -5.26 -28.24 21.44
C ALA A 1035 -5.12 -27.65 20.02
N ALA A 1036 -4.07 -28.03 19.31
CA ALA A 1036 -3.74 -27.50 17.98
C ALA A 1036 -4.89 -27.64 16.96
N TRP A 1037 -5.59 -28.77 16.97
CA TRP A 1037 -6.70 -29.02 16.06
C TRP A 1037 -7.86 -28.04 16.26
N GLN A 1038 -8.06 -27.49 17.47
CA GLN A 1038 -9.10 -26.50 17.75
C GLN A 1038 -8.77 -25.17 17.06
N ALA A 1039 -7.49 -24.77 17.04
CA ALA A 1039 -7.01 -23.61 16.30
C ALA A 1039 -7.23 -23.78 14.78
N VAL A 1040 -6.88 -24.93 14.21
CA VAL A 1040 -7.15 -25.20 12.77
C VAL A 1040 -8.65 -25.17 12.48
N ARG A 1041 -9.47 -25.75 13.37
CA ARG A 1041 -10.93 -25.82 13.22
C ARG A 1041 -11.60 -24.45 13.22
N ILE A 1042 -11.22 -23.57 14.15
CA ILE A 1042 -11.80 -22.21 14.21
C ILE A 1042 -11.35 -21.38 13.00
N LEU A 1043 -10.09 -21.48 12.54
CA LEU A 1043 -9.61 -20.80 11.33
C LEU A 1043 -10.39 -21.27 10.08
N LYS A 1044 -10.69 -22.57 9.98
CA LYS A 1044 -11.55 -23.12 8.93
C LYS A 1044 -12.93 -22.49 8.95
N TRP A 1045 -13.60 -22.46 10.10
CA TRP A 1045 -14.96 -21.91 10.18
C TRP A 1045 -14.99 -20.40 9.97
N CYS A 1046 -13.99 -19.65 10.44
CA CYS A 1046 -13.84 -18.23 10.12
C CYS A 1046 -13.79 -18.00 8.61
N ARG A 1047 -12.99 -18.81 7.90
CA ARG A 1047 -12.90 -18.78 6.43
C ARG A 1047 -14.25 -19.08 5.76
N GLN A 1048 -15.02 -20.04 6.29
CA GLN A 1048 -16.34 -20.42 5.76
C GLN A 1048 -17.42 -19.36 6.00
N LEU A 1049 -17.35 -18.64 7.12
CA LEU A 1049 -18.35 -17.64 7.53
C LEU A 1049 -17.97 -16.21 7.11
N GLY A 1050 -16.82 -16.04 6.43
CA GLY A 1050 -16.34 -14.72 6.03
C GLY A 1050 -15.85 -13.84 7.18
N ILE A 1051 -15.54 -14.43 8.34
CA ILE A 1051 -14.95 -13.73 9.49
C ILE A 1051 -13.44 -13.68 9.30
N ARG A 1052 -12.85 -12.48 9.39
CA ARG A 1052 -11.38 -12.33 9.42
C ARG A 1052 -10.85 -12.82 10.76
N ALA A 1053 -9.79 -13.62 10.75
CA ALA A 1053 -9.10 -14.14 11.93
C ALA A 1053 -7.64 -13.65 11.94
N GLY A 1054 -7.31 -12.77 12.89
CA GLY A 1054 -5.92 -12.48 13.23
C GLY A 1054 -5.43 -13.43 14.31
N TRP A 1055 -4.17 -13.90 14.24
CA TRP A 1055 -3.60 -14.78 15.25
C TRP A 1055 -2.07 -14.78 15.21
N ASN A 1056 -1.44 -15.14 16.33
CA ASN A 1056 0.01 -15.21 16.48
C ASN A 1056 0.47 -16.65 16.74
N LEU A 1057 1.70 -16.95 16.33
CA LEU A 1057 2.48 -18.13 16.72
C LEU A 1057 3.69 -17.64 17.52
N LEU A 1058 3.82 -18.09 18.76
CA LEU A 1058 4.88 -17.69 19.70
C LEU A 1058 6.00 -18.73 19.69
N HIS A 1059 7.25 -18.26 19.66
CA HIS A 1059 8.44 -19.11 19.80
C HIS A 1059 9.44 -18.53 20.82
N GLY A 1060 10.40 -19.33 21.30
CA GLY A 1060 11.33 -18.91 22.35
C GLY A 1060 10.78 -19.15 23.76
N LEU A 1061 9.89 -20.14 23.94
CA LEU A 1061 9.32 -20.46 25.25
C LEU A 1061 10.36 -21.16 26.13
N PRO A 1062 10.41 -20.85 27.45
CA PRO A 1062 11.14 -21.68 28.39
C PRO A 1062 10.68 -23.14 28.28
N LEU A 1063 11.65 -24.04 28.13
CA LEU A 1063 11.46 -25.50 27.99
C LEU A 1063 10.81 -25.96 26.66
N GLU A 1064 10.82 -25.14 25.61
CA GLU A 1064 10.34 -25.59 24.30
C GLU A 1064 11.24 -26.63 23.63
N ASP A 1065 10.63 -27.57 22.91
CA ASP A 1065 11.34 -28.54 22.08
C ASP A 1065 11.43 -28.05 20.62
N GLN A 1066 12.61 -28.18 20.03
CA GLN A 1066 12.83 -27.88 18.62
C GLN A 1066 12.11 -28.85 17.68
N ALA A 1067 11.88 -30.09 18.13
CA ALA A 1067 11.15 -31.11 17.36
C ALA A 1067 9.73 -30.64 17.01
N TRP A 1068 9.05 -29.95 17.92
CA TRP A 1068 7.68 -29.45 17.72
C TRP A 1068 7.56 -28.49 16.53
N TYR A 1069 8.58 -27.65 16.31
CA TYR A 1069 8.61 -26.73 15.17
C TYR A 1069 8.90 -27.46 13.86
N ALA A 1070 9.77 -28.48 13.88
CA ALA A 1070 10.01 -29.32 12.71
C ALA A 1070 8.72 -30.05 12.30
N GLU A 1071 8.02 -30.66 13.26
CA GLU A 1071 6.72 -31.31 13.04
C GLU A 1071 5.69 -30.32 12.48
N MET A 1072 5.56 -29.13 13.08
CA MET A 1072 4.69 -28.07 12.54
C MET A 1072 5.02 -27.72 11.09
N ALA A 1073 6.30 -27.53 10.76
CA ALA A 1073 6.72 -27.14 9.43
C ALA A 1073 6.34 -28.18 8.34
N GLU A 1074 6.24 -29.46 8.69
CA GLU A 1074 5.84 -30.52 7.75
C GLU A 1074 4.37 -30.39 7.32
N TRP A 1075 3.46 -30.06 8.23
CA TRP A 1075 2.01 -30.07 7.95
C TRP A 1075 1.40 -28.68 7.78
N LEU A 1076 2.06 -27.60 8.21
CA LEU A 1076 1.63 -26.21 7.96
C LEU A 1076 1.25 -25.94 6.49
N PRO A 1077 1.97 -26.44 5.47
CA PRO A 1077 1.56 -26.27 4.07
C PRO A 1077 0.15 -26.80 3.77
N LEU A 1078 -0.33 -27.82 4.50
CA LEU A 1078 -1.66 -28.41 4.32
C LEU A 1078 -2.78 -27.44 4.72
N ILE A 1079 -2.53 -26.50 5.63
CA ILE A 1079 -3.52 -25.51 6.07
C ILE A 1079 -3.34 -24.13 5.43
N SER A 1080 -2.46 -24.00 4.44
CA SER A 1080 -2.14 -22.72 3.77
C SER A 1080 -3.31 -22.02 3.05
N HIS A 1081 -4.46 -22.70 2.90
CA HIS A 1081 -5.71 -22.14 2.39
C HIS A 1081 -6.53 -21.39 3.46
N LEU A 1082 -6.11 -21.43 4.72
CA LEU A 1082 -6.65 -20.66 5.84
C LEU A 1082 -5.86 -19.35 6.02
N GLN A 1083 -6.40 -18.37 6.75
CA GLN A 1083 -5.73 -17.08 6.93
C GLN A 1083 -4.39 -17.25 7.69
N PRO A 1084 -3.26 -16.75 7.16
CA PRO A 1084 -1.96 -16.85 7.81
C PRO A 1084 -1.92 -16.01 9.08
N GLY A 1085 -1.18 -16.50 10.07
CA GLY A 1085 -0.85 -15.77 11.30
C GLY A 1085 0.53 -15.12 11.26
N GLN A 1086 0.97 -14.56 12.38
CA GLN A 1086 2.30 -13.95 12.51
C GLN A 1086 3.19 -14.75 13.47
N LEU A 1087 4.41 -15.07 13.04
CA LEU A 1087 5.42 -15.71 13.87
C LEU A 1087 6.18 -14.65 14.69
N ASN A 1088 5.97 -14.67 16.02
CA ASN A 1088 6.52 -13.70 16.96
C ASN A 1088 7.36 -14.39 18.03
N ARG A 1089 8.49 -13.78 18.43
CA ARG A 1089 9.26 -14.26 19.57
C ARG A 1089 8.55 -13.89 20.87
N LEU A 1090 8.52 -14.82 21.81
CA LEU A 1090 8.01 -14.64 23.16
C LEU A 1090 8.72 -13.48 23.85
N VAL A 1091 7.94 -12.70 24.60
CA VAL A 1091 8.40 -11.62 25.45
C VAL A 1091 8.23 -12.03 26.90
N LEU A 1092 9.24 -11.83 27.74
CA LEU A 1092 9.11 -12.00 29.20
C LEU A 1092 8.45 -10.75 29.78
N ALA A 1093 7.13 -10.67 29.65
CA ALA A 1093 6.34 -9.55 30.14
C ALA A 1093 6.26 -9.56 31.68
N ARG A 1094 6.35 -8.40 32.31
CA ARG A 1094 6.05 -8.24 33.74
C ARG A 1094 4.64 -8.76 34.06
N TYR A 1095 4.45 -9.34 35.25
CA TYR A 1095 3.20 -9.96 35.71
C TYR A 1095 2.81 -11.25 34.98
N SER A 1096 3.66 -11.72 34.07
CA SER A 1096 3.54 -13.07 33.54
C SER A 1096 4.10 -14.07 34.55
N ARG A 1097 3.61 -15.30 34.52
CA ARG A 1097 4.13 -16.36 35.37
C ARG A 1097 5.63 -16.60 35.14
N TYR A 1098 6.13 -16.42 33.91
CA TYR A 1098 7.56 -16.50 33.63
C TYR A 1098 8.40 -15.48 34.39
N VAL A 1099 7.84 -14.29 34.67
CA VAL A 1099 8.53 -13.26 35.44
C VAL A 1099 8.33 -13.47 36.94
N ASP A 1100 7.08 -13.64 37.37
CA ASP A 1100 6.74 -13.71 38.80
C ASP A 1100 7.26 -15.00 39.45
N ARG A 1101 7.50 -16.05 38.64
CA ARG A 1101 8.05 -17.33 39.08
C ARG A 1101 9.29 -17.73 38.28
N ALA A 1102 10.15 -16.76 37.96
CA ALA A 1102 11.34 -16.97 37.13
C ALA A 1102 12.20 -18.17 37.55
N ASP A 1103 12.36 -18.41 38.85
CA ASP A 1103 13.12 -19.54 39.39
C ASP A 1103 12.51 -20.91 38.99
N GLU A 1104 11.18 -21.04 38.88
CA GLU A 1104 10.51 -22.26 38.40
C GLU A 1104 10.93 -22.62 36.95
N PHE A 1105 11.36 -21.62 36.17
CA PHE A 1105 11.73 -21.77 34.77
C PHE A 1105 13.24 -21.60 34.51
N GLY A 1106 14.05 -21.45 35.57
CA GLY A 1106 15.50 -21.23 35.46
C GLY A 1106 15.88 -19.90 34.79
N LEU A 1107 15.01 -18.90 34.83
CA LEU A 1107 15.21 -17.61 34.17
C LEU A 1107 15.97 -16.63 35.08
N ARG A 1108 16.91 -15.87 34.50
CA ARG A 1108 17.64 -14.79 35.19
C ARG A 1108 17.25 -13.46 34.60
N LEU A 1109 16.26 -12.83 35.19
CA LEU A 1109 15.65 -11.62 34.65
C LEU A 1109 16.56 -10.41 34.78
N LYS A 1110 16.71 -9.66 33.69
CA LYS A 1110 17.30 -8.33 33.65
C LYS A 1110 16.43 -7.38 32.84
N PRO A 1111 16.43 -6.07 33.15
CA PRO A 1111 15.89 -5.07 32.24
C PRO A 1111 16.62 -5.12 30.90
N HIS A 1112 15.92 -4.77 29.82
CA HIS A 1112 16.56 -4.71 28.51
C HIS A 1112 17.71 -3.68 28.52
N PRO A 1113 18.92 -3.98 27.99
CA PRO A 1113 20.08 -3.09 28.07
C PRO A 1113 19.85 -1.68 27.51
N VAL A 1114 18.97 -1.55 26.50
CA VAL A 1114 18.61 -0.24 25.91
C VAL A 1114 18.00 0.74 26.89
N LEU A 1115 17.39 0.27 27.99
CA LEU A 1115 16.84 1.17 29.01
C LEU A 1115 17.94 1.97 29.71
N GLY A 1116 19.13 1.40 29.87
CA GLY A 1116 20.30 2.12 30.37
C GLY A 1116 20.79 3.22 29.42
N HIS A 1117 20.38 3.19 28.14
CA HIS A 1117 20.64 4.25 27.17
C HIS A 1117 19.59 5.38 27.19
N ILE A 1118 18.48 5.16 27.89
CA ILE A 1118 17.32 6.06 27.93
C ILE A 1118 17.25 6.76 29.28
N TYR A 1119 17.32 5.99 30.36
CA TYR A 1119 17.15 6.46 31.73
C TYR A 1119 18.49 6.65 32.44
N PRO A 1120 18.66 7.74 33.22
CA PRO A 1120 19.83 7.96 34.07
C PRO A 1120 19.69 7.24 35.42
N LEU A 1121 19.28 5.96 35.41
CA LEU A 1121 18.96 5.20 36.61
C LEU A 1121 19.75 3.88 36.64
N PRO A 1122 20.15 3.39 37.83
CA PRO A 1122 20.83 2.11 37.95
C PRO A 1122 19.90 0.94 37.61
N GLU A 1123 20.48 -0.18 37.16
CA GLU A 1123 19.74 -1.36 36.67
C GLU A 1123 18.64 -1.85 37.63
N HIS A 1124 18.92 -1.88 38.93
CA HIS A 1124 17.94 -2.32 39.94
C HIS A 1124 16.70 -1.40 40.04
N VAL A 1125 16.82 -0.12 39.65
CA VAL A 1125 15.68 0.81 39.56
C VAL A 1125 14.98 0.65 38.21
N LEU A 1126 15.71 0.40 37.13
CA LEU A 1126 15.13 0.08 35.82
C LEU A 1126 14.29 -1.20 35.87
N ALA A 1127 14.71 -2.18 36.68
CA ALA A 1127 13.93 -3.37 37.00
C ALA A 1127 12.62 -3.07 37.72
N GLY A 1128 12.45 -1.86 38.27
CA GLY A 1128 11.17 -1.38 38.78
C GLY A 1128 10.31 -0.64 37.75
N LEU A 1129 10.86 -0.23 36.60
CA LEU A 1129 10.17 0.54 35.55
C LEU A 1129 9.82 -0.28 34.30
N THR A 1130 10.58 -1.34 34.01
CA THR A 1130 10.42 -2.07 32.74
C THR A 1130 9.15 -2.91 32.71
N THR A 1131 8.47 -2.92 31.56
CA THR A 1131 7.35 -3.84 31.27
C THR A 1131 7.83 -5.17 30.70
N VAL A 1132 9.08 -5.24 30.23
CA VAL A 1132 9.67 -6.40 29.57
C VAL A 1132 11.04 -6.72 30.16
N PHE A 1133 11.29 -8.00 30.41
CA PHE A 1133 12.57 -8.52 30.85
C PHE A 1133 13.28 -9.31 29.74
N VAL A 1134 14.59 -9.46 29.90
CA VAL A 1134 15.41 -10.39 29.12
C VAL A 1134 16.08 -11.38 30.07
N SER A 1135 16.38 -12.57 29.59
CA SER A 1135 17.18 -13.56 30.32
C SER A 1135 18.37 -13.96 29.45
N PRO A 1136 19.62 -13.60 29.80
CA PRO A 1136 20.80 -14.00 29.04
C PRO A 1136 20.92 -15.54 28.98
N PRO A 1137 21.42 -16.13 27.87
CA PRO A 1137 21.70 -17.56 27.83
C PRO A 1137 22.84 -17.91 28.81
N CYS A 1138 22.81 -19.12 29.35
CA CYS A 1138 23.92 -19.70 30.10
C CYS A 1138 25.03 -20.12 29.10
N GLY A 1139 25.77 -19.18 28.51
CA GLY A 1139 26.86 -19.45 27.57
C GLY A 1139 27.56 -18.20 27.01
N PRO A 1140 28.73 -18.33 26.33
CA PRO A 1140 29.63 -17.20 26.02
C PRO A 1140 29.16 -16.24 24.91
N ASP A 1141 28.16 -16.59 24.10
CA ASP A 1141 27.72 -15.81 22.94
C ASP A 1141 26.38 -15.07 23.23
N ALA A 1142 26.43 -14.08 24.13
CA ALA A 1142 25.25 -13.56 24.84
C ALA A 1142 24.73 -12.16 24.38
N ASP A 1143 25.01 -11.73 23.15
CA ASP A 1143 24.66 -10.36 22.69
C ASP A 1143 23.54 -10.27 21.63
N SER A 1144 22.97 -11.37 21.11
CA SER A 1144 21.89 -11.31 20.10
C SER A 1144 20.47 -11.30 20.71
N ILE A 1145 20.04 -10.12 21.17
CA ILE A 1145 18.61 -9.86 21.52
C ILE A 1145 17.83 -9.40 20.25
N ALA A 1146 18.45 -9.48 19.08
CA ALA A 1146 18.17 -8.67 17.92
C ALA A 1146 18.14 -9.52 16.64
N GLY A 1147 16.94 -9.85 16.14
CA GLY A 1147 16.73 -10.23 14.74
C GLY A 1147 17.05 -11.68 14.34
N THR A 1148 16.43 -12.07 13.23
CA THR A 1148 16.35 -13.38 12.55
C THR A 1148 17.66 -14.10 12.23
N ALA A 1149 18.81 -13.62 12.69
CA ALA A 1149 20.12 -14.18 12.32
C ALA A 1149 20.41 -15.53 12.98
N ASP A 1150 19.81 -15.81 14.15
CA ASP A 1150 20.10 -16.99 14.97
C ASP A 1150 18.83 -17.80 15.35
N ASP A 1151 17.79 -17.83 14.50
CA ASP A 1151 16.63 -18.68 14.79
C ASP A 1151 17.06 -20.15 14.88
N PRO A 1152 16.63 -20.88 15.93
CA PRO A 1152 16.87 -22.32 16.01
C PRO A 1152 16.35 -23.04 14.75
N PRO A 1153 16.97 -24.15 14.32
CA PRO A 1153 16.66 -24.79 13.04
C PRO A 1153 15.16 -25.09 12.81
N GLY A 1154 14.44 -25.52 13.87
CA GLY A 1154 13.00 -25.77 13.81
C GLY A 1154 12.18 -24.50 13.57
N VAL A 1155 12.47 -23.43 14.31
CA VAL A 1155 11.82 -22.12 14.14
C VAL A 1155 12.10 -21.55 12.75
N ALA A 1156 13.32 -21.68 12.26
CA ALA A 1156 13.69 -21.23 10.90
C ALA A 1156 12.91 -21.97 9.81
N LEU A 1157 12.59 -23.25 10.00
CA LEU A 1157 11.70 -24.01 9.10
C LEU A 1157 10.28 -23.43 9.11
N VAL A 1158 9.69 -23.24 10.30
CA VAL A 1158 8.35 -22.67 10.44
C VAL A 1158 8.28 -21.26 9.82
N ARG A 1159 9.30 -20.42 10.05
CA ARG A 1159 9.37 -19.07 9.45
C ARG A 1159 9.31 -19.12 7.93
N ARG A 1160 10.13 -19.96 7.30
CA ARG A 1160 10.10 -20.12 5.83
C ARG A 1160 8.73 -20.54 5.31
N VAL A 1161 8.05 -21.46 5.99
CA VAL A 1161 6.71 -21.92 5.62
C VAL A 1161 5.68 -20.82 5.83
N MET A 1162 5.71 -20.10 6.95
CA MET A 1162 4.81 -18.98 7.23
C MET A 1162 5.00 -17.82 6.25
N ASP A 1163 6.24 -17.48 5.89
CA ASP A 1163 6.53 -16.43 4.90
C ASP A 1163 6.02 -16.84 3.50
N SER A 1164 6.16 -18.13 3.14
CA SER A 1164 5.58 -18.66 1.91
C SER A 1164 4.04 -18.63 1.96
N TRP A 1165 3.44 -18.95 3.10
CA TRP A 1165 1.99 -18.92 3.30
C TRP A 1165 1.46 -17.48 3.18
N SER A 1166 2.07 -16.51 3.87
CA SER A 1166 1.70 -15.09 3.80
C SER A 1166 1.83 -14.53 2.38
N ARG A 1167 2.95 -14.78 1.69
CA ARG A 1167 3.12 -14.35 0.28
C ARG A 1167 2.04 -14.93 -0.62
N SER A 1168 1.70 -16.22 -0.47
CA SER A 1168 0.63 -16.82 -1.28
C SER A 1168 -0.71 -16.10 -1.10
N TRP A 1169 -1.01 -15.64 0.12
CA TRP A 1169 -2.22 -14.89 0.43
C TRP A 1169 -2.23 -13.46 -0.12
N GLU A 1170 -1.08 -12.80 -0.22
CA GLU A 1170 -0.96 -11.44 -0.77
C GLU A 1170 -1.25 -11.41 -2.27
N TYR A 1171 -0.80 -12.41 -3.03
CA TYR A 1171 -1.01 -12.45 -4.48
C TYR A 1171 -2.34 -13.09 -4.89
N ALA A 1172 -2.69 -14.26 -4.32
CA ALA A 1172 -3.92 -14.99 -4.59
C ALA A 1172 -4.12 -16.07 -3.50
N PRO A 1173 -5.01 -15.86 -2.51
CA PRO A 1173 -5.22 -16.80 -1.41
C PRO A 1173 -5.47 -18.23 -1.91
N PRO A 1174 -4.69 -19.23 -1.46
CA PRO A 1174 -4.97 -20.61 -1.78
C PRO A 1174 -6.36 -21.04 -1.33
N GLU A 1175 -6.98 -21.93 -2.11
CA GLU A 1175 -8.34 -22.39 -1.96
C GLU A 1175 -8.35 -23.91 -1.82
N LEU A 1176 -9.15 -24.39 -0.87
CA LEU A 1176 -9.54 -25.79 -0.76
C LEU A 1176 -11.05 -25.83 -0.61
N VAL A 1177 -11.75 -26.08 -1.72
CA VAL A 1177 -13.21 -25.98 -1.80
C VAL A 1177 -13.76 -27.31 -2.27
N ALA A 1178 -14.75 -27.84 -1.55
CA ALA A 1178 -15.51 -29.01 -1.97
C ALA A 1178 -16.96 -28.59 -2.30
N HIS A 1179 -17.42 -28.97 -3.49
CA HIS A 1179 -18.80 -28.81 -3.94
C HIS A 1179 -19.45 -30.20 -4.01
N ASP A 1180 -20.35 -30.48 -3.07
CA ASP A 1180 -21.13 -31.71 -3.05
C ASP A 1180 -22.50 -31.48 -3.71
N ASP A 1181 -22.78 -32.20 -4.80
CA ASP A 1181 -24.08 -32.18 -5.49
C ASP A 1181 -25.00 -33.36 -5.13
N ARG A 1182 -24.69 -34.07 -4.02
CA ARG A 1182 -25.33 -35.31 -3.52
C ARG A 1182 -25.06 -36.57 -4.34
N THR A 1183 -24.53 -36.44 -5.56
CA THR A 1183 -24.19 -37.57 -6.44
C THR A 1183 -22.68 -37.67 -6.70
N SER A 1184 -21.98 -36.55 -6.54
CA SER A 1184 -20.54 -36.42 -6.70
C SER A 1184 -20.01 -35.23 -5.91
N MET A 1185 -18.78 -35.37 -5.39
CA MET A 1185 -18.08 -34.30 -4.68
C MET A 1185 -16.97 -33.76 -5.59
N ARG A 1186 -17.04 -32.47 -5.93
CA ARG A 1186 -15.99 -31.80 -6.70
C ARG A 1186 -15.06 -31.02 -5.79
N VAL A 1187 -13.77 -31.37 -5.76
CA VAL A 1187 -12.78 -30.69 -4.94
C VAL A 1187 -11.86 -29.85 -5.80
N LEU A 1188 -11.72 -28.57 -5.48
CA LEU A 1188 -10.71 -27.64 -5.99
C LEU A 1188 -9.66 -27.45 -4.90
N ASP A 1189 -8.40 -27.74 -5.24
CA ASP A 1189 -7.25 -27.52 -4.36
C ASP A 1189 -6.15 -26.74 -5.09
N THR A 1190 -5.94 -25.50 -4.68
CA THR A 1190 -4.91 -24.60 -5.25
C THR A 1190 -3.70 -24.43 -4.33
N ARG A 1191 -3.62 -25.17 -3.21
CA ARG A 1191 -2.52 -25.08 -2.25
C ARG A 1191 -1.17 -25.41 -2.91
N PRO A 1192 -0.07 -24.76 -2.50
CA PRO A 1192 1.26 -25.06 -3.04
C PRO A 1192 1.69 -26.52 -2.89
N CYS A 1193 1.20 -27.20 -1.85
CA CYS A 1193 1.50 -28.59 -1.54
C CYS A 1193 0.60 -29.61 -2.26
N ALA A 1194 -0.40 -29.16 -3.03
CA ALA A 1194 -1.34 -30.05 -3.71
C ALA A 1194 -0.58 -31.04 -4.62
N GLY A 1195 -0.76 -32.33 -4.33
CA GLY A 1195 -0.19 -33.46 -5.05
C GLY A 1195 1.08 -34.11 -4.46
N ARG A 1196 1.75 -33.51 -3.47
CA ARG A 1196 2.92 -34.14 -2.80
C ARG A 1196 2.55 -35.00 -1.58
N HIS A 1197 1.56 -34.59 -0.80
CA HIS A 1197 1.20 -35.27 0.46
C HIS A 1197 -0.13 -36.01 0.42
N SER A 1198 -0.94 -35.78 -0.60
CA SER A 1198 -2.26 -36.36 -0.68
C SER A 1198 -2.23 -37.78 -1.30
N GLY A 1199 -1.18 -38.14 -2.04
CA GLY A 1199 -1.15 -39.32 -2.91
C GLY A 1199 -1.77 -39.12 -4.30
N TRP A 1200 -2.01 -37.86 -4.74
CA TRP A 1200 -2.77 -37.51 -5.95
C TRP A 1200 -1.88 -36.78 -6.96
N PRO A 1201 -1.97 -37.06 -8.27
CA PRO A 1201 -1.16 -36.35 -9.26
C PRO A 1201 -1.77 -34.97 -9.61
N GLY A 1202 -1.14 -33.88 -9.15
CA GLY A 1202 -1.32 -32.50 -9.69
C GLY A 1202 -2.37 -31.58 -9.05
N ARG A 1203 -2.28 -30.28 -9.37
CA ARG A 1203 -3.24 -29.20 -8.99
C ARG A 1203 -4.46 -29.20 -9.93
N GLY A 1204 -5.68 -28.99 -9.40
CA GLY A 1204 -6.88 -28.83 -10.24
C GLY A 1204 -8.21 -29.26 -9.61
N THR A 1205 -9.32 -29.05 -10.34
CA THR A 1205 -10.68 -29.46 -9.97
C THR A 1205 -10.92 -30.93 -10.32
N ARG A 1206 -11.38 -31.75 -9.37
CA ARG A 1206 -11.69 -33.18 -9.64
C ARG A 1206 -13.06 -33.58 -9.10
N ARG A 1207 -13.73 -34.52 -9.77
CA ARG A 1207 -15.03 -35.11 -9.38
C ARG A 1207 -14.82 -36.47 -8.73
N LEU A 1208 -15.29 -36.65 -7.50
CA LEU A 1208 -15.32 -37.91 -6.75
C LEU A 1208 -16.74 -38.49 -6.81
N ALA A 1209 -16.89 -39.77 -7.16
CA ALA A 1209 -18.18 -40.44 -7.15
C ALA A 1209 -18.61 -40.76 -5.71
N SER A 1210 -19.91 -40.67 -5.39
CA SER A 1210 -20.43 -41.00 -4.05
C SER A 1210 -20.24 -42.50 -3.76
N GLY A 1211 -19.26 -42.86 -2.93
CA GLY A 1211 -19.01 -44.24 -2.48
C GLY A 1211 -17.54 -44.63 -2.29
N ALA A 1212 -16.58 -43.71 -2.47
CA ALA A 1212 -15.14 -43.96 -2.27
C ALA A 1212 -14.62 -43.33 -0.97
#